data_AF-A0A357KXG9-F1
#
_entry.id   AF-A0A357KXG9-F1
#
_cell.length_a   1.000
_cell.length_b   1.000
_cell.length_c   1.000
_cell.angle_alpha   90.00
_cell.angle_beta   90.00
_cell.angle_gamma   90.00
#
_symmetry.space_group_name_H-M   'P 1'
#
loop_
_entity.id
_entity.type
_entity.pdbx_description
1 polymer ?
#
loop_
_entity_poly.entity_id
_entity_poly.type
_entity_poly.pdbx_seq_one_letter_code
_entity_poly.pdbx_strand_id
1 'polypeptide(L)'
;MASNSDRSTRAGASALGTTPRFEPLEPRLLLSGVLPTITLIEADNRGLVVMTASRDLDASTVNANSVRVLTAGSDGLLGTADDALVNRQVSYESATRRIRVAGQVAADTRFRVVLDASVIRGTNGCFLDGEFNGSSAASGDGTEGGNLEFFTRRATTDIARFTTTQGTIDVELFTRDTPLTVQNFLNYANRGDWDTTFFHRGARTGAGQGPADFVVQGGGFSFASASFPPVRQDPAVRNEPVFSNVRGTIAMAKLGNNPNSATNQWFFNVSDNSQNLDNQNGGFTAFGEITSSAGLSVMDAIAALQRFNASSQNSAFNEVPVQNLQAATARGTLIASDLAQVTRVSLLVDITGEPTGQLPLEGSVLIANPNGPASVRVFDLDGAGLPDAAQFISVAFGPNDQVSQIRLLPSFPSARVGLLVSGSSGVGQIIDQRTSARGDVAFIVTNAGVSSVRMNHAISGYDLNGFVLPGLTLPVDIDGDGLFNDPVALYAPTGVLGTLDARGGLTGDVVSPGGIRTVRAGGLVSDANFVSDQSGAAVAAATYQFVRVADSGIDSAAPITSLRAIDWRRVEGGTQAVRAPSLTTLSITGDSRNGVAGDFDAALDLFAPQAALPALTSASIAGGVSRSAWEIAGNLNSLRINGPVSQWTADITGNIGPVTLGTVVASSIRASGDIGPIRAVAWDAGAITGRSTSQISITGDRRAGIRGDFGADATFNNPGTRTRSIGAFSVAGDFIGGVFRLTGSVNSFTVAGTTRNLDLEHQGGDVRAVSLREVNDSSFAVFSGTLAQLTATRWTGGAVRALTLNALTMTGDARNAVPGDFIAEFENGTLGSFTLANRGSLSGAFSVGMRAQSISVDGEVRGSSILMAAQSNTGVPVLRTLRVNGGFVNSEFRSDFPVDSLSFGSMFGSGVYIGAPNLVGLPDPGAQVSTEGVLGRIEVRGVGESGFGFEGSVIVAGLLRSASINEPRTDNFGQVFGLAGRELGAVASRIDGRTVTVNGNSASTAFGDYQVRVNLQPPAGS
;
A
#
# COMPACT_ATOMS: atom_id res chain seq x y z
N MET A 1 -40.63 55.56 16.78
CA MET A 1 -41.85 54.78 17.07
C MET A 1 -42.11 53.95 15.83
N ALA A 2 -41.67 52.69 15.83
CA ALA A 2 -42.49 51.50 16.13
C ALA A 2 -43.32 51.13 14.89
N SER A 3 -43.45 49.89 14.42
CA SER A 3 -43.11 48.55 14.90
C SER A 3 -43.36 47.60 13.72
N ASN A 4 -42.75 46.42 13.61
CA ASN A 4 -43.27 45.15 14.15
C ASN A 4 -42.21 44.08 13.81
N SER A 5 -41.55 43.47 14.81
CA SER A 5 -41.88 42.15 15.41
C SER A 5 -41.89 41.01 14.38
N ASP A 6 -41.16 39.90 14.49
CA ASP A 6 -40.43 39.30 15.62
C ASP A 6 -39.50 38.17 15.10
N ARG A 7 -38.65 37.70 16.01
CA ARG A 7 -37.51 36.77 15.92
C ARG A 7 -37.74 35.34 15.37
N SER A 8 -36.74 34.91 14.58
CA SER A 8 -35.86 33.71 14.69
C SER A 8 -36.41 32.35 15.17
N THR A 9 -36.29 31.31 14.33
CA THR A 9 -35.32 30.17 14.40
C THR A 9 -35.84 28.85 13.78
N ARG A 10 -34.94 28.20 13.03
CA ARG A 10 -34.77 26.76 12.70
C ARG A 10 -35.65 26.04 11.65
N ALA A 11 -34.91 25.56 10.64
CA ALA A 11 -34.90 24.23 10.03
C ALA A 11 -35.98 23.83 9.00
N GLY A 12 -35.54 23.81 7.72
CA GLY A 12 -35.68 22.67 6.81
C GLY A 12 -36.95 22.53 5.98
N ALA A 13 -36.90 22.92 4.71
CA ALA A 13 -37.52 22.19 3.60
C ALA A 13 -37.06 22.75 2.23
N SER A 14 -36.58 21.84 1.39
CA SER A 14 -36.26 22.05 -0.03
C SER A 14 -37.53 22.37 -0.84
N ALA A 15 -37.49 23.40 -1.70
CA ALA A 15 -38.29 23.43 -2.93
C ALA A 15 -37.73 24.45 -3.95
N LEU A 16 -37.40 23.90 -5.11
CA LEU A 16 -37.24 24.49 -6.44
C LEU A 16 -37.94 25.85 -6.67
N GLY A 17 -37.19 26.80 -7.25
CA GLY A 17 -37.73 28.04 -7.77
C GLY A 17 -36.70 28.80 -8.62
N THR A 18 -36.51 28.37 -9.86
CA THR A 18 -35.81 29.11 -10.90
C THR A 18 -36.55 30.43 -11.19
N THR A 19 -36.02 31.56 -10.75
CA THR A 19 -36.32 32.84 -11.40
C THR A 19 -35.52 32.91 -12.69
N PRO A 20 -36.16 32.99 -13.88
CA PRO A 20 -35.45 33.33 -15.09
C PRO A 20 -34.93 34.75 -14.91
N ARG A 21 -33.61 34.93 -14.91
CA ARG A 21 -33.05 36.25 -15.15
C ARG A 21 -33.34 36.56 -16.61
N PHE A 22 -34.43 37.29 -16.86
CA PHE A 22 -34.54 38.05 -18.08
C PHE A 22 -33.37 39.04 -18.08
N GLU A 23 -32.52 38.96 -19.10
CA GLU A 23 -31.67 40.09 -19.45
C GLU A 23 -32.55 41.33 -19.61
N PRO A 24 -32.10 42.52 -19.18
CA PRO A 24 -32.83 43.73 -19.43
C PRO A 24 -33.05 43.86 -20.95
N LEU A 25 -34.31 44.01 -21.37
CA LEU A 25 -34.65 44.36 -22.74
C LEU A 25 -33.85 45.61 -23.12
N GLU A 26 -32.99 45.48 -24.14
CA GLU A 26 -32.23 46.59 -24.71
C GLU A 26 -33.15 47.80 -24.95
N PRO A 27 -32.73 49.03 -24.62
CA PRO A 27 -33.41 50.22 -25.08
C PRO A 27 -33.24 50.25 -26.60
N ARG A 28 -34.24 49.74 -27.33
CA ARG A 28 -34.42 49.99 -28.75
C ARG A 28 -34.44 51.50 -28.97
N LEU A 29 -33.27 52.06 -29.23
CA LEU A 29 -33.04 53.36 -29.86
C LEU A 29 -33.55 53.26 -31.30
N LEU A 30 -34.88 53.29 -31.40
CA LEU A 30 -35.66 53.08 -32.61
C LEU A 30 -35.50 54.19 -33.68
N LEU A 31 -34.49 55.06 -33.60
CA LEU A 31 -34.34 56.18 -34.54
C LEU A 31 -32.92 56.69 -34.84
N SER A 32 -31.83 55.97 -34.54
CA SER A 32 -30.51 56.32 -35.11
C SER A 32 -29.74 55.08 -35.58
N GLY A 33 -29.68 54.89 -36.90
CA GLY A 33 -28.70 54.12 -37.66
C GLY A 33 -28.26 52.74 -37.11
N VAL A 34 -28.66 51.66 -37.79
CA VAL A 34 -28.09 50.31 -37.59
C VAL A 34 -26.56 50.38 -37.50
N LEU A 35 -26.00 49.90 -36.39
CA LEU A 35 -24.56 49.90 -36.12
C LEU A 35 -23.81 49.12 -37.22
N PRO A 36 -22.65 49.60 -37.70
CA PRO A 36 -21.79 48.78 -38.53
C PRO A 36 -21.25 47.58 -37.72
N THR A 37 -21.25 46.41 -38.33
CA THR A 37 -20.78 45.13 -37.77
C THR A 37 -19.80 44.47 -38.75
N ILE A 38 -18.97 43.54 -38.28
CA ILE A 38 -18.16 42.70 -39.17
C ILE A 38 -18.96 41.44 -39.54
N THR A 39 -19.03 41.12 -40.83
CA THR A 39 -19.83 40.00 -41.36
C THR A 39 -19.00 38.81 -41.83
N LEU A 40 -17.71 39.01 -42.11
CA LEU A 40 -16.79 37.96 -42.55
C LEU A 40 -15.37 38.31 -42.12
N ILE A 41 -14.63 37.30 -41.66
CA ILE A 41 -13.21 37.38 -41.35
C ILE A 41 -12.50 36.25 -42.10
N GLU A 42 -11.51 36.62 -42.90
CA GLU A 42 -10.61 35.68 -43.57
C GLU A 42 -9.19 36.01 -43.13
N ALA A 43 -8.46 35.02 -42.63
CA ALA A 43 -7.06 35.18 -42.26
C ALA A 43 -6.20 34.09 -42.88
N ASP A 44 -4.91 34.39 -43.00
CA ASP A 44 -3.91 33.42 -43.41
C ASP A 44 -2.80 33.21 -42.40
N ASN A 45 -2.06 32.13 -42.60
CA ASN A 45 -0.97 31.71 -41.73
C ASN A 45 0.26 32.63 -41.75
N ARG A 46 0.25 33.70 -42.55
CA ARG A 46 1.34 34.66 -42.73
C ARG A 46 0.91 36.09 -42.36
N GLY A 47 -0.11 36.22 -41.51
CA GLY A 47 -0.51 37.49 -40.90
C GLY A 47 -1.37 38.43 -41.75
N LEU A 48 -1.89 37.99 -42.91
CA LEU A 48 -2.87 38.77 -43.65
C LEU A 48 -4.27 38.45 -43.12
N VAL A 49 -5.02 39.50 -42.79
CA VAL A 49 -6.42 39.41 -42.40
C VAL A 49 -7.26 40.37 -43.25
N VAL A 50 -8.37 39.88 -43.75
CA VAL A 50 -9.37 40.63 -44.49
C VAL A 50 -10.71 40.49 -43.78
N MET A 51 -11.29 41.61 -43.36
CA MET A 51 -12.59 41.66 -42.69
C MET A 51 -13.57 42.43 -43.54
N THR A 52 -14.80 41.93 -43.69
CA THR A 52 -15.87 42.62 -44.42
C THR A 52 -16.84 43.25 -43.42
N ALA A 53 -17.10 44.54 -43.56
CA ALA A 53 -18.11 45.24 -42.76
C ALA A 53 -19.49 45.17 -43.42
N SER A 54 -20.55 45.13 -42.61
CA SER A 54 -21.95 45.17 -43.08
C SER A 54 -22.29 46.48 -43.79
N ARG A 55 -21.54 47.55 -43.51
CA ARG A 55 -21.77 48.93 -43.99
C ARG A 55 -20.45 49.67 -44.18
N ASP A 56 -20.52 50.82 -44.85
CA ASP A 56 -19.34 51.65 -45.09
C ASP A 56 -18.82 52.30 -43.80
N LEU A 57 -17.53 52.12 -43.53
CA LEU A 57 -16.79 52.74 -42.42
C LEU A 57 -16.14 54.07 -42.83
N ASP A 58 -15.92 54.94 -41.84
CA ASP A 58 -15.07 56.13 -42.01
C ASP A 58 -13.60 55.70 -42.08
N ALA A 59 -13.02 55.83 -43.27
CA ALA A 59 -11.64 55.43 -43.56
C ALA A 59 -10.60 56.12 -42.64
N SER A 60 -10.90 57.32 -42.11
CA SER A 60 -9.98 58.02 -41.18
C SER A 60 -9.86 57.31 -39.83
N THR A 61 -10.89 56.55 -39.44
CA THR A 61 -10.96 55.84 -38.16
C THR A 61 -10.37 54.42 -38.22
N VAL A 62 -10.13 53.87 -39.43
CA VAL A 62 -9.57 52.54 -39.62
C VAL A 62 -8.08 52.65 -39.97
N ASN A 63 -7.23 52.50 -38.96
CA ASN A 63 -5.77 52.67 -39.11
C ASN A 63 -5.01 51.81 -38.08
N ALA A 64 -3.68 51.92 -38.06
CA ALA A 64 -2.84 51.11 -37.17
C ALA A 64 -3.04 51.37 -35.67
N ASN A 65 -3.66 52.50 -35.28
CA ASN A 65 -4.00 52.77 -33.88
C ASN A 65 -5.31 52.09 -33.45
N SER A 66 -6.25 51.91 -34.37
CA SER A 66 -7.55 51.30 -34.09
C SER A 66 -7.61 49.80 -34.35
N VAL A 67 -6.55 49.20 -34.91
CA VAL A 67 -6.43 47.75 -35.08
C VAL A 67 -5.10 47.31 -34.49
N ARG A 68 -5.08 46.25 -33.68
CA ARG A 68 -3.87 45.63 -33.11
C ARG A 68 -3.73 44.20 -33.62
N VAL A 69 -2.50 43.79 -33.93
CA VAL A 69 -2.13 42.40 -34.20
C VAL A 69 -1.07 42.05 -33.17
N LEU A 70 -1.28 40.96 -32.45
CA LEU A 70 -0.50 40.55 -31.29
C LEU A 70 -0.04 39.11 -31.49
N THR A 71 1.23 38.82 -31.21
CA THR A 71 1.76 37.46 -31.10
C THR A 71 2.00 37.12 -29.64
N ALA A 72 2.08 35.84 -29.33
CA ALA A 72 2.36 35.39 -27.97
C ALA A 72 3.66 36.01 -27.43
N GLY A 73 3.64 36.34 -26.14
CA GLY A 73 4.79 36.87 -25.42
C GLY A 73 5.80 35.80 -25.03
N SER A 74 6.45 36.01 -23.89
CA SER A 74 7.42 35.03 -23.36
C SER A 74 6.72 33.76 -22.86
N ASP A 75 5.44 33.84 -22.50
CA ASP A 75 4.67 32.69 -22.02
C ASP A 75 4.15 31.77 -23.14
N GLY A 76 4.30 32.16 -24.41
CA GLY A 76 3.85 31.37 -25.56
C GLY A 76 2.33 31.31 -25.73
N LEU A 77 1.56 32.06 -24.94
CA LEU A 77 0.11 32.13 -24.99
C LEU A 77 -0.35 33.47 -25.60
N LEU A 78 -1.54 33.45 -26.20
CA LEU A 78 -2.22 34.66 -26.69
C LEU A 78 -3.30 35.07 -25.69
N GLY A 79 -3.53 36.38 -25.54
CA GLY A 79 -4.54 36.90 -24.62
C GLY A 79 -4.00 37.25 -23.24
N THR A 80 -2.68 37.27 -23.07
CA THR A 80 -2.00 37.55 -21.80
C THR A 80 -1.36 38.94 -21.81
N ALA A 81 -0.90 39.38 -20.64
CA ALA A 81 -0.37 40.73 -20.46
C ALA A 81 0.96 40.94 -21.21
N ASP A 82 1.67 39.88 -21.57
CA ASP A 82 2.96 39.90 -22.27
C ASP A 82 2.85 39.76 -23.79
N ASP A 83 1.63 39.69 -24.35
CA ASP A 83 1.37 39.69 -25.79
C ASP A 83 2.17 40.80 -26.52
N ALA A 84 2.97 40.41 -27.50
CA ALA A 84 3.85 41.31 -28.24
C ALA A 84 3.12 41.93 -29.44
N LEU A 85 3.12 43.26 -29.53
CA LEU A 85 2.52 43.99 -30.64
C LEU A 85 3.32 43.79 -31.94
N VAL A 86 2.64 43.31 -32.97
CA VAL A 86 3.21 43.10 -34.31
C VAL A 86 3.07 44.35 -35.16
N ASN A 87 4.13 44.66 -35.92
CA ASN A 87 4.10 45.70 -36.94
C ASN A 87 3.12 45.32 -38.07
N ARG A 88 2.25 46.25 -38.45
CA ARG A 88 1.13 45.96 -39.35
C ARG A 88 0.75 47.16 -40.20
N GLN A 89 0.33 46.88 -41.43
CA GLN A 89 -0.31 47.86 -42.30
C GLN A 89 -1.82 47.65 -42.28
N VAL A 90 -2.58 48.73 -42.10
CA VAL A 90 -4.05 48.71 -42.05
C VAL A 90 -4.59 49.64 -43.12
N SER A 91 -5.50 49.14 -43.94
CA SER A 91 -6.18 49.91 -44.98
C SER A 91 -7.64 49.52 -45.07
N TYR A 92 -8.50 50.48 -45.45
CA TYR A 92 -9.93 50.23 -45.66
C TYR A 92 -10.32 50.58 -47.10
N GLU A 93 -10.99 49.66 -47.79
CA GLU A 93 -11.53 49.84 -49.13
C GLU A 93 -13.06 49.97 -49.08
N SER A 94 -13.58 51.18 -49.32
CA SER A 94 -15.01 51.47 -49.21
C SER A 94 -15.86 50.74 -50.25
N ALA A 95 -15.36 50.57 -51.48
CA ALA A 95 -16.10 49.92 -52.57
C ALA A 95 -16.46 48.46 -52.26
N THR A 96 -15.61 47.76 -51.51
CA THR A 96 -15.79 46.36 -51.10
C THR A 96 -16.12 46.20 -49.62
N ARG A 97 -16.08 47.30 -48.85
CA ARG A 97 -16.25 47.34 -47.38
C ARG A 97 -15.24 46.48 -46.63
N ARG A 98 -14.02 46.37 -47.18
CA ARG A 98 -13.00 45.48 -46.66
C ARG A 98 -11.95 46.24 -45.86
N ILE A 99 -11.76 45.84 -44.61
CA ILE A 99 -10.59 46.18 -43.81
C ILE A 99 -9.51 45.14 -44.12
N ARG A 100 -8.36 45.59 -44.59
CA ARG A 100 -7.19 44.75 -44.84
C ARG A 100 -6.11 45.07 -43.82
N VAL A 101 -5.67 44.05 -43.10
CA VAL A 101 -4.62 44.10 -42.08
C VAL A 101 -3.50 43.17 -42.51
N ALA A 102 -2.32 43.71 -42.78
CA ALA A 102 -1.13 42.93 -43.13
C ALA A 102 -0.12 43.01 -41.98
N GLY A 103 -0.17 42.02 -41.07
CA GLY A 103 0.79 41.85 -40.00
C GLY A 103 2.07 41.16 -40.47
N GLN A 104 3.22 41.64 -39.99
CA GLN A 104 4.52 41.00 -40.22
C GLN A 104 4.68 39.80 -39.27
N VAL A 105 3.91 38.74 -39.52
CA VAL A 105 3.89 37.51 -38.72
C VAL A 105 4.63 36.41 -39.51
N ALA A 106 5.51 35.67 -38.84
CA ALA A 106 6.15 34.51 -39.46
C ALA A 106 5.10 33.44 -39.80
N ALA A 107 5.33 32.67 -40.86
CA ALA A 107 4.37 31.64 -41.27
C ALA A 107 4.07 30.67 -40.13
N ASP A 108 2.80 30.27 -40.02
CA ASP A 108 2.25 29.35 -39.00
C ASP A 108 2.36 29.86 -37.55
N THR A 109 2.79 31.11 -37.34
CA THR A 109 2.72 31.74 -36.02
C THR A 109 1.29 32.18 -35.74
N ARG A 110 0.73 31.69 -34.63
CA ARG A 110 -0.60 32.14 -34.17
C ARG A 110 -0.56 33.59 -33.74
N PHE A 111 -1.61 34.32 -34.03
CA PHE A 111 -1.75 35.71 -33.62
C PHE A 111 -3.19 36.02 -33.20
N ARG A 112 -3.33 37.11 -32.45
CA ARG A 112 -4.58 37.70 -31.98
C ARG A 112 -4.76 39.05 -32.68
N VAL A 113 -5.99 39.36 -33.05
CA VAL A 113 -6.35 40.65 -33.63
C VAL A 113 -7.40 41.32 -32.78
N VAL A 114 -7.19 42.61 -32.48
CA VAL A 114 -8.13 43.43 -31.71
C VAL A 114 -8.47 44.67 -32.50
N LEU A 115 -9.75 44.88 -32.78
CA LEU A 115 -10.30 46.10 -33.36
C LEU A 115 -10.88 46.94 -32.24
N ASP A 116 -10.40 48.17 -32.14
CA ASP A 116 -10.89 49.15 -31.18
C ASP A 116 -12.20 49.73 -31.68
N ALA A 117 -13.30 49.12 -31.26
CA ALA A 117 -14.65 49.51 -31.64
C ALA A 117 -15.02 50.90 -31.10
N SER A 118 -14.39 51.34 -30.01
CA SER A 118 -14.56 52.68 -29.45
C SER A 118 -13.92 53.78 -30.30
N VAL A 119 -13.14 53.42 -31.33
CA VAL A 119 -12.49 54.36 -32.25
C VAL A 119 -13.10 54.25 -33.66
N ILE A 120 -13.36 53.02 -34.13
CA ILE A 120 -13.84 52.78 -35.50
C ILE A 120 -15.30 53.20 -35.63
N ARG A 121 -15.60 53.99 -36.67
CA ARG A 121 -16.96 54.50 -36.93
C ARG A 121 -17.47 54.15 -38.32
N GLY A 122 -18.79 54.01 -38.42
CA GLY A 122 -19.50 54.06 -39.69
C GLY A 122 -19.55 55.48 -40.26
N THR A 123 -19.84 55.61 -41.55
CA THR A 123 -20.13 56.92 -42.18
C THR A 123 -21.36 57.62 -41.58
N ASN A 124 -22.19 56.89 -40.83
CA ASN A 124 -23.31 57.40 -40.04
C ASN A 124 -22.91 57.90 -38.64
N GLY A 125 -21.62 57.86 -38.27
CA GLY A 125 -21.08 58.32 -36.99
C GLY A 125 -21.20 57.32 -35.83
N CYS A 126 -21.93 56.23 -36.01
CA CYS A 126 -22.07 55.14 -35.04
C CYS A 126 -20.75 54.36 -34.91
N PHE A 127 -20.45 53.89 -33.70
CA PHE A 127 -19.31 53.00 -33.46
C PHE A 127 -19.51 51.64 -34.12
N LEU A 128 -18.40 50.98 -34.43
CA LEU A 128 -18.42 49.56 -34.78
C LEU A 128 -19.01 48.79 -33.61
N ASP A 129 -19.95 47.90 -33.89
CA ASP A 129 -20.44 46.95 -32.91
C ASP A 129 -19.54 45.70 -32.94
N GLY A 130 -18.92 45.41 -31.81
CA GLY A 130 -18.03 44.27 -31.63
C GLY A 130 -18.76 42.95 -31.39
N GLU A 131 -20.08 42.96 -31.19
CA GLU A 131 -20.88 41.75 -30.99
C GLU A 131 -21.19 41.04 -32.32
N PHE A 132 -20.89 39.74 -32.41
CA PHE A 132 -21.12 38.92 -33.60
C PHE A 132 -22.33 37.98 -33.41
N ASN A 133 -23.46 38.28 -34.07
CA ASN A 133 -24.66 37.41 -34.09
C ASN A 133 -24.83 36.58 -35.39
N GLY A 134 -23.73 36.28 -36.10
CA GLY A 134 -23.76 35.69 -37.46
C GLY A 134 -22.90 34.44 -37.67
N SER A 135 -23.13 33.35 -36.92
CA SER A 135 -22.64 31.97 -37.19
C SER A 135 -21.16 31.79 -37.62
N SER A 136 -20.22 31.66 -36.67
CA SER A 136 -19.20 30.57 -36.60
C SER A 136 -18.00 30.84 -35.65
N ALA A 137 -17.81 32.04 -35.09
CA ALA A 137 -16.83 32.27 -34.01
C ALA A 137 -17.32 33.39 -33.09
N ALA A 138 -17.47 33.12 -31.79
CA ALA A 138 -18.03 34.07 -30.81
C ALA A 138 -16.96 35.07 -30.32
N SER A 139 -16.77 36.19 -31.00
CA SER A 139 -15.87 37.26 -30.57
C SER A 139 -16.63 38.54 -30.20
N GLY A 140 -16.35 39.08 -29.01
CA GLY A 140 -16.91 40.32 -28.45
C GLY A 140 -16.96 40.24 -26.91
N ASP A 141 -16.77 41.34 -26.20
CA ASP A 141 -16.81 41.38 -24.71
C ASP A 141 -18.24 41.33 -24.12
N GLY A 142 -19.25 41.06 -24.97
CA GLY A 142 -20.66 41.04 -24.61
C GLY A 142 -21.25 42.43 -24.35
N THR A 143 -20.57 43.51 -24.75
CA THR A 143 -21.02 44.90 -24.55
C THR A 143 -21.20 45.62 -25.90
N GLU A 144 -22.32 46.33 -26.08
CA GLU A 144 -22.55 47.18 -27.26
C GLU A 144 -21.41 48.21 -27.41
N GLY A 145 -20.77 48.24 -28.59
CA GLY A 145 -19.61 49.09 -28.86
C GLY A 145 -18.29 48.63 -28.22
N GLY A 146 -18.27 47.41 -27.65
CA GLY A 146 -17.07 46.74 -27.18
C GLY A 146 -16.15 46.29 -28.31
N ASN A 147 -14.88 45.99 -27.99
CA ASN A 147 -13.88 45.65 -29.00
C ASN A 147 -14.21 44.33 -29.69
N LEU A 148 -13.95 44.26 -31.00
CA LEU A 148 -13.94 42.98 -31.71
C LEU A 148 -12.57 42.34 -31.53
N GLU A 149 -12.53 41.12 -31.02
CA GLU A 149 -11.30 40.40 -30.72
C GLU A 149 -11.38 38.94 -31.17
N PHE A 150 -10.39 38.48 -31.94
CA PHE A 150 -10.32 37.09 -32.37
C PHE A 150 -8.89 36.55 -32.44
N PHE A 151 -8.79 35.23 -32.46
CA PHE A 151 -7.55 34.48 -32.48
C PHE A 151 -7.48 33.59 -33.71
N THR A 152 -6.28 33.33 -34.22
CA THR A 152 -6.06 32.40 -35.33
C THR A 152 -5.67 31.01 -34.82
N ARG A 153 -6.19 29.96 -35.45
CA ARG A 153 -5.72 28.58 -35.31
C ARG A 153 -5.54 27.93 -36.68
N ARG A 154 -4.73 26.88 -36.77
CA ARG A 154 -4.62 26.10 -38.01
C ARG A 154 -6.00 25.54 -38.39
N ALA A 155 -6.39 25.71 -39.65
CA ALA A 155 -7.63 25.15 -40.17
C ALA A 155 -7.62 23.61 -40.10
N THR A 156 -8.79 23.00 -39.98
CA THR A 156 -8.91 21.53 -39.98
C THR A 156 -8.55 20.90 -41.33
N THR A 157 -8.68 21.70 -42.39
CA THR A 157 -8.34 21.36 -43.76
C THR A 157 -7.32 22.37 -44.26
N ASP A 158 -6.19 21.91 -44.80
CA ASP A 158 -5.17 22.80 -45.35
C ASP A 158 -5.67 23.37 -46.70
N ILE A 159 -6.17 24.60 -46.68
CA ILE A 159 -6.61 25.32 -47.88
C ILE A 159 -5.55 26.36 -48.26
N ALA A 160 -4.89 26.16 -49.41
CA ALA A 160 -3.97 27.13 -49.98
C ALA A 160 -4.71 28.15 -50.84
N ARG A 161 -4.61 29.43 -50.48
CA ARG A 161 -5.15 30.55 -51.26
C ARG A 161 -4.07 31.15 -52.16
N PHE A 162 -4.31 31.13 -53.46
CA PHE A 162 -3.54 31.86 -54.46
C PHE A 162 -4.25 33.18 -54.74
N THR A 163 -3.66 34.29 -54.29
CA THR A 163 -4.12 35.63 -54.68
C THR A 163 -3.42 36.02 -55.97
N THR A 164 -4.19 36.31 -57.02
CA THR A 164 -3.66 36.68 -58.34
C THR A 164 -4.27 37.98 -58.83
N THR A 165 -3.70 38.58 -59.88
CA THR A 165 -4.30 39.75 -60.54
C THR A 165 -5.64 39.46 -61.20
N GLN A 166 -6.00 38.18 -61.40
CA GLN A 166 -7.29 37.75 -61.97
C GLN A 166 -8.32 37.36 -60.91
N GLY A 167 -7.93 37.33 -59.63
CA GLY A 167 -8.78 36.87 -58.51
C GLY A 167 -8.10 35.82 -57.63
N THR A 168 -8.84 35.27 -56.68
CA THR A 168 -8.35 34.26 -55.74
C THR A 168 -8.73 32.85 -56.19
N ILE A 169 -7.80 31.90 -56.03
CA ILE A 169 -8.03 30.48 -56.23
C ILE A 169 -7.72 29.76 -54.91
N ASP A 170 -8.71 29.11 -54.32
CA ASP A 170 -8.57 28.34 -53.09
C ASP A 170 -8.45 26.86 -53.43
N VAL A 171 -7.44 26.20 -52.89
CA VAL A 171 -7.08 24.82 -53.18
C VAL A 171 -7.01 24.02 -51.88
N GLU A 172 -7.84 22.98 -51.76
CA GLU A 172 -7.72 22.01 -50.68
C GLU A 172 -6.55 21.07 -51.00
N LEU A 173 -5.58 21.01 -50.10
CA LEU A 173 -4.37 20.21 -50.28
C LEU A 173 -4.60 18.76 -49.80
N PHE A 174 -4.08 17.80 -50.55
CA PHE A 174 -4.15 16.38 -50.22
C PHE A 174 -3.03 15.99 -49.25
N THR A 175 -2.98 16.65 -48.09
CA THR A 175 -1.88 16.55 -47.09
C THR A 175 -1.61 15.12 -46.63
N ARG A 176 -2.64 14.28 -46.54
CA ARG A 176 -2.52 12.89 -46.09
C ARG A 176 -1.91 11.97 -47.16
N ASP A 177 -2.30 12.15 -48.41
CA ASP A 177 -2.04 11.21 -49.50
C ASP A 177 -0.83 11.62 -50.37
N THR A 178 -0.48 12.91 -50.36
CA THR A 178 0.71 13.46 -51.04
C THR A 178 1.58 14.30 -50.09
N PRO A 179 1.99 13.75 -48.93
CA PRO A 179 2.58 14.53 -47.84
C PRO A 179 3.92 15.17 -48.21
N LEU A 180 4.76 14.51 -49.01
CA LEU A 180 6.06 15.08 -49.39
C LEU A 180 5.88 16.26 -50.33
N THR A 181 4.95 16.14 -51.26
CA THR A 181 4.63 17.17 -52.25
C THR A 181 3.97 18.38 -51.59
N VAL A 182 2.99 18.15 -50.70
CA VAL A 182 2.36 19.20 -49.91
C VAL A 182 3.38 19.89 -49.02
N GLN A 183 4.24 19.15 -48.31
CA GLN A 183 5.28 19.79 -47.48
C GLN A 183 6.24 20.64 -48.32
N ASN A 184 6.66 20.15 -49.49
CA ASN A 184 7.47 20.93 -50.43
C ASN A 184 6.73 22.21 -50.87
N PHE A 185 5.45 22.11 -51.22
CA PHE A 185 4.62 23.24 -51.59
C PHE A 185 4.51 24.28 -50.46
N LEU A 186 4.22 23.82 -49.24
CA LEU A 186 4.09 24.67 -48.05
C LEU A 186 5.38 25.40 -47.71
N ASN A 187 6.55 24.77 -47.92
CA ASN A 187 7.83 25.43 -47.71
C ASN A 187 7.96 26.71 -48.57
N TYR A 188 7.59 26.67 -49.85
CA TYR A 188 7.62 27.84 -50.73
C TYR A 188 6.55 28.88 -50.37
N ALA A 189 5.33 28.43 -50.08
CA ALA A 189 4.22 29.31 -49.70
C ALA A 189 4.54 30.07 -48.40
N ASN A 190 5.05 29.37 -47.38
CA ASN A 190 5.39 29.92 -46.07
C ASN A 190 6.52 30.97 -46.13
N ARG A 191 7.50 30.77 -47.01
CA ARG A 191 8.56 31.77 -47.26
C ARG A 191 8.12 32.92 -48.17
N GLY A 192 6.96 32.82 -48.81
CA GLY A 192 6.50 33.80 -49.80
C GLY A 192 7.28 33.75 -51.11
N ASP A 193 7.93 32.62 -51.43
CA ASP A 193 8.76 32.46 -52.63
C ASP A 193 7.94 32.71 -53.92
N TRP A 194 6.61 32.60 -53.87
CA TRP A 194 5.69 32.79 -54.99
C TRP A 194 4.97 34.14 -55.06
N ASP A 195 5.14 35.04 -54.08
CA ASP A 195 4.38 36.30 -53.94
C ASP A 195 4.64 37.32 -55.07
N THR A 196 5.62 37.07 -55.94
CA THR A 196 5.95 37.91 -57.09
C THR A 196 6.08 37.12 -58.39
N THR A 197 5.54 35.90 -58.40
CA THR A 197 5.59 35.02 -59.57
C THR A 197 4.44 35.28 -60.52
N PHE A 198 4.47 34.63 -61.67
CA PHE A 198 3.43 34.74 -62.68
C PHE A 198 3.22 33.40 -63.36
N PHE A 199 2.07 33.26 -64.02
CA PHE A 199 1.84 32.15 -64.94
C PHE A 199 2.72 32.35 -66.16
N HIS A 200 3.80 31.58 -66.29
CA HIS A 200 4.80 31.77 -67.36
C HIS A 200 4.51 30.89 -68.58
N ARG A 201 3.53 29.99 -68.49
CA ARG A 201 3.10 29.12 -69.59
C ARG A 201 1.62 28.81 -69.49
N GLY A 202 0.85 29.15 -70.52
CA GLY A 202 -0.53 28.70 -70.71
C GLY A 202 -0.62 27.72 -71.87
N ALA A 203 -0.38 26.44 -71.63
CA ALA A 203 -0.28 25.46 -72.71
C ALA A 203 -1.66 25.12 -73.32
N ARG A 204 -1.68 24.90 -74.64
CA ARG A 204 -2.82 24.34 -75.37
C ARG A 204 -2.40 23.07 -76.13
N THR A 205 -3.29 22.09 -76.26
CA THR A 205 -3.05 20.88 -77.07
C THR A 205 -3.60 21.06 -78.49
N GLY A 206 -2.93 20.41 -79.47
CA GLY A 206 -3.42 20.25 -80.85
C GLY A 206 -2.59 20.94 -81.94
N ALA A 207 -1.86 20.14 -82.74
CA ALA A 207 -1.60 20.45 -84.13
C ALA A 207 -2.62 19.66 -84.98
N GLY A 208 -3.79 20.25 -85.25
CA GLY A 208 -4.75 19.69 -86.22
C GLY A 208 -6.25 19.65 -85.85
N GLN A 209 -6.66 19.93 -84.61
CA GLN A 209 -8.11 19.99 -84.23
C GLN A 209 -8.51 21.27 -83.47
N GLY A 210 -7.78 22.36 -83.70
CA GLY A 210 -7.93 23.60 -82.93
C GLY A 210 -7.24 23.50 -81.55
N PRO A 211 -6.85 24.64 -80.97
CA PRO A 211 -6.09 24.64 -79.73
C PRO A 211 -7.05 24.45 -78.53
N ALA A 212 -6.97 23.31 -77.84
CA ALA A 212 -7.73 23.05 -76.60
C ALA A 212 -6.88 23.41 -75.38
N ASP A 213 -7.46 24.01 -74.35
CA ASP A 213 -6.72 24.38 -73.14
C ASP A 213 -6.22 23.13 -72.38
N PHE A 214 -4.95 23.15 -71.96
CA PHE A 214 -4.29 22.01 -71.31
C PHE A 214 -4.01 22.31 -69.84
N VAL A 215 -3.00 23.15 -69.57
CA VAL A 215 -2.56 23.54 -68.23
C VAL A 215 -2.11 24.99 -68.20
N VAL A 216 -2.25 25.64 -67.05
CA VAL A 216 -1.59 26.93 -66.75
C VAL A 216 -0.54 26.71 -65.66
N GLN A 217 0.70 27.08 -65.95
CA GLN A 217 1.88 26.73 -65.16
C GLN A 217 2.58 27.98 -64.59
N GLY A 218 2.98 27.89 -63.33
CA GLY A 218 3.54 28.98 -62.53
C GLY A 218 4.65 28.52 -61.56
N GLY A 219 5.04 29.42 -60.66
CA GLY A 219 5.94 29.13 -59.53
C GLY A 219 7.45 29.08 -59.82
N GLY A 220 7.86 29.02 -61.09
CA GLY A 220 9.28 28.85 -61.46
C GLY A 220 10.09 30.14 -61.59
N PHE A 221 9.43 31.26 -61.88
CA PHE A 221 10.08 32.53 -62.22
C PHE A 221 9.30 33.69 -61.60
N SER A 222 10.03 34.66 -61.07
CA SER A 222 9.46 35.96 -60.69
C SER A 222 9.68 36.98 -61.80
N PHE A 223 9.07 38.16 -61.67
CA PHE A 223 9.22 39.23 -62.63
C PHE A 223 9.76 40.50 -61.98
N ALA A 224 11.01 40.84 -62.30
CA ALA A 224 11.67 42.05 -61.80
C ALA A 224 12.45 42.73 -62.94
N SER A 225 12.28 44.05 -63.09
CA SER A 225 13.05 44.87 -64.03
C SER A 225 13.08 44.35 -65.49
N ALA A 226 11.94 43.92 -66.02
CA ALA A 226 11.81 43.32 -67.36
C ALA A 226 12.66 42.05 -67.60
N SER A 227 13.02 41.34 -66.53
CA SER A 227 13.73 40.07 -66.55
C SER A 227 12.94 38.98 -65.81
N PHE A 228 13.31 37.72 -66.05
CA PHE A 228 12.65 36.54 -65.49
C PHE A 228 13.60 35.72 -64.59
N PRO A 229 14.01 36.25 -63.42
CA PRO A 229 14.86 35.50 -62.52
C PRO A 229 14.15 34.22 -62.02
N PRO A 230 14.89 33.10 -61.87
CA PRO A 230 14.32 31.88 -61.33
C PRO A 230 13.97 32.07 -59.85
N VAL A 231 12.85 31.48 -59.44
CA VAL A 231 12.53 31.30 -58.03
C VAL A 231 13.52 30.29 -57.45
N ARG A 232 13.87 30.46 -56.17
CA ARG A 232 14.71 29.52 -55.43
C ARG A 232 14.21 28.08 -55.61
N GLN A 233 15.11 27.11 -55.73
CA GLN A 233 14.79 25.70 -55.82
C GLN A 233 15.31 24.95 -54.59
N ASP A 234 14.40 24.30 -53.88
CA ASP A 234 14.69 23.26 -52.91
C ASP A 234 15.06 21.94 -53.62
N PRO A 235 15.67 20.97 -52.91
CA PRO A 235 15.92 19.64 -53.44
C PRO A 235 14.66 19.02 -54.05
N ALA A 236 14.85 18.24 -55.11
CA ALA A 236 13.72 17.63 -55.80
C ALA A 236 12.96 16.66 -54.90
N VAL A 237 11.63 16.75 -54.94
CA VAL A 237 10.72 15.89 -54.18
C VAL A 237 10.42 14.60 -54.94
N ARG A 238 10.29 13.49 -54.21
CA ARG A 238 9.85 12.20 -54.76
C ARG A 238 8.42 12.31 -55.27
N ASN A 239 8.16 11.70 -56.41
CA ASN A 239 6.84 11.66 -57.03
C ASN A 239 5.84 10.81 -56.23
N GLU A 240 4.62 11.33 -56.04
CA GLU A 240 3.49 10.70 -55.33
C GLU A 240 2.20 10.74 -56.20
N PRO A 241 2.18 10.13 -57.40
CA PRO A 241 1.05 10.24 -58.34
C PRO A 241 -0.14 9.37 -57.89
N VAL A 242 -0.84 9.79 -56.84
CA VAL A 242 -1.98 9.08 -56.24
C VAL A 242 -3.32 9.50 -56.88
N PHE A 243 -3.47 10.79 -57.18
CA PHE A 243 -4.70 11.35 -57.76
C PHE A 243 -4.55 11.64 -59.26
N SER A 244 -5.65 11.48 -59.99
CA SER A 244 -5.71 11.77 -61.42
C SER A 244 -5.65 13.27 -61.73
N ASN A 245 -4.96 13.63 -62.81
CA ASN A 245 -4.82 15.00 -63.32
C ASN A 245 -6.08 15.43 -64.09
N VAL A 246 -7.18 15.57 -63.37
CA VAL A 246 -8.46 16.06 -63.91
C VAL A 246 -8.60 17.57 -63.75
N ARG A 247 -9.59 18.16 -64.43
CA ARG A 247 -9.87 19.61 -64.35
C ARG A 247 -9.98 20.09 -62.90
N GLY A 248 -9.31 21.20 -62.59
CA GLY A 248 -9.35 21.83 -61.26
C GLY A 248 -8.30 21.32 -60.28
N THR A 249 -7.55 20.26 -60.62
CA THR A 249 -6.43 19.79 -59.80
C THR A 249 -5.18 20.63 -60.01
N ILE A 250 -4.37 20.78 -58.95
CA ILE A 250 -3.01 21.32 -59.01
C ILE A 250 -1.99 20.19 -58.93
N ALA A 251 -0.95 20.25 -59.77
CA ALA A 251 0.12 19.26 -59.80
C ALA A 251 1.51 19.89 -59.94
N MET A 252 2.54 19.16 -59.48
CA MET A 252 3.93 19.63 -59.58
C MET A 252 4.51 19.39 -60.97
N ALA A 253 5.13 20.42 -61.56
CA ALA A 253 5.86 20.28 -62.83
C ALA A 253 7.22 19.59 -62.63
N LYS A 254 7.68 18.87 -63.65
CA LYS A 254 8.86 18.00 -63.60
C LYS A 254 9.69 18.12 -64.89
N LEU A 255 10.98 17.81 -64.81
CA LEU A 255 11.83 17.63 -65.98
C LEU A 255 11.43 16.35 -66.74
N GLY A 256 11.50 16.40 -68.07
CA GLY A 256 11.21 15.25 -68.91
C GLY A 256 12.17 14.08 -68.63
N ASN A 257 11.63 12.85 -68.65
CA ASN A 257 12.34 11.61 -68.35
C ASN A 257 12.96 11.51 -66.94
N ASN A 258 12.60 12.39 -66.01
CA ASN A 258 13.01 12.31 -64.61
C ASN A 258 11.77 12.41 -63.69
N PRO A 259 11.21 11.29 -63.23
CA PRO A 259 9.97 11.27 -62.48
C PRO A 259 10.06 11.96 -61.12
N ASN A 260 11.24 12.04 -60.49
CA ASN A 260 11.47 12.61 -59.15
C ASN A 260 12.22 13.95 -59.22
N SER A 261 11.86 14.83 -60.14
CA SER A 261 12.54 16.12 -60.40
C SER A 261 11.72 17.37 -60.03
N ALA A 262 10.55 17.19 -59.42
CA ALA A 262 9.69 18.30 -59.00
C ALA A 262 10.39 19.17 -57.95
N THR A 263 10.34 20.50 -58.12
CA THR A 263 10.90 21.48 -57.15
C THR A 263 9.90 22.58 -56.82
N ASN A 264 9.92 23.71 -57.53
CA ASN A 264 9.16 24.93 -57.21
C ASN A 264 8.04 25.27 -58.21
N GLN A 265 7.94 24.52 -59.30
CA GLN A 265 6.95 24.76 -60.36
C GLN A 265 5.72 23.89 -60.17
N TRP A 266 4.55 24.49 -60.39
CA TRP A 266 3.25 23.83 -60.32
C TRP A 266 2.39 24.26 -61.51
N PHE A 267 1.37 23.48 -61.82
CA PHE A 267 0.36 23.82 -62.83
C PHE A 267 -1.04 23.42 -62.39
N PHE A 268 -2.03 24.18 -62.85
CA PHE A 268 -3.44 23.80 -62.75
C PHE A 268 -3.90 23.11 -64.04
N ASN A 269 -4.64 22.02 -63.89
CA ASN A 269 -5.29 21.32 -64.99
C ASN A 269 -6.58 22.05 -65.38
N VAL A 270 -6.61 22.63 -66.59
CA VAL A 270 -7.78 23.38 -67.10
C VAL A 270 -8.83 22.44 -67.74
N SER A 271 -8.41 21.24 -68.11
CA SER A 271 -9.22 20.16 -68.69
C SER A 271 -8.85 18.81 -68.06
N ASP A 272 -9.58 17.74 -68.41
CA ASP A 272 -9.21 16.38 -67.99
C ASP A 272 -8.00 15.89 -68.80
N ASN A 273 -6.87 15.78 -68.11
CA ASN A 273 -5.59 15.41 -68.69
C ASN A 273 -5.12 14.01 -68.25
N SER A 274 -5.98 13.24 -67.57
CA SER A 274 -5.66 11.95 -66.97
C SER A 274 -5.03 10.95 -67.96
N GLN A 275 -5.54 10.90 -69.19
CA GLN A 275 -5.03 9.99 -70.22
C GLN A 275 -3.54 10.20 -70.53
N ASN A 276 -3.03 11.44 -70.37
CA ASN A 276 -1.65 11.79 -70.67
C ASN A 276 -0.81 11.95 -69.40
N LEU A 277 -1.21 12.83 -68.48
CA LEU A 277 -0.41 13.23 -67.32
C LEU A 277 -0.35 12.17 -66.22
N ASP A 278 -1.30 11.23 -66.15
CA ASP A 278 -1.23 10.16 -65.14
C ASP A 278 -0.25 9.05 -65.54
N ASN A 279 0.04 8.91 -66.84
CA ASN A 279 0.82 7.79 -67.38
C ASN A 279 2.24 8.18 -67.81
N GLN A 280 2.43 9.40 -68.32
CA GLN A 280 3.74 9.82 -68.83
C GLN A 280 4.71 10.21 -67.70
N ASN A 281 6.02 10.04 -67.91
CA ASN A 281 7.06 10.45 -66.96
C ASN A 281 6.82 9.98 -65.50
N GLY A 282 6.25 8.77 -65.35
CA GLY A 282 5.88 8.17 -64.06
C GLY A 282 4.69 8.82 -63.37
N GLY A 283 3.83 9.56 -64.09
CA GLY A 283 2.68 10.29 -63.56
C GLY A 283 3.04 11.64 -62.93
N PHE A 284 2.18 12.65 -63.05
CA PHE A 284 2.35 13.94 -62.37
C PHE A 284 1.57 13.94 -61.05
N THR A 285 2.23 14.36 -59.97
CA THR A 285 1.63 14.35 -58.63
C THR A 285 0.61 15.48 -58.49
N ALA A 286 -0.67 15.15 -58.62
CA ALA A 286 -1.76 16.04 -58.22
C ALA A 286 -1.88 16.04 -56.69
N PHE A 287 -1.72 17.21 -56.07
CA PHE A 287 -1.58 17.37 -54.62
C PHE A 287 -2.65 18.28 -54.00
N GLY A 288 -3.63 18.69 -54.79
CA GLY A 288 -4.80 19.41 -54.30
C GLY A 288 -5.82 19.70 -55.41
N GLU A 289 -6.96 20.24 -55.02
CA GLU A 289 -8.08 20.58 -55.91
C GLU A 289 -8.71 21.91 -55.53
N ILE A 290 -9.15 22.66 -56.55
CA ILE A 290 -9.85 23.94 -56.36
C ILE A 290 -11.21 23.72 -55.67
N THR A 291 -11.45 24.43 -54.57
CA THR A 291 -12.60 24.17 -53.68
C THR A 291 -13.91 24.82 -54.10
N SER A 292 -13.88 25.80 -55.01
CA SER A 292 -15.06 26.60 -55.37
C SER A 292 -15.20 26.89 -56.86
N SER A 293 -16.44 27.06 -57.30
CA SER A 293 -16.77 27.47 -58.68
C SER A 293 -16.22 28.86 -59.04
N ALA A 294 -16.07 29.75 -58.06
CA ALA A 294 -15.41 31.03 -58.22
C ALA A 294 -13.92 30.86 -58.55
N GLY A 295 -13.23 29.96 -57.84
CA GLY A 295 -11.82 29.62 -58.13
C GLY A 295 -11.64 28.99 -59.52
N LEU A 296 -12.55 28.10 -59.93
CA LEU A 296 -12.53 27.53 -61.29
C LEU A 296 -12.71 28.61 -62.37
N SER A 297 -13.60 29.59 -62.13
CA SER A 297 -13.80 30.72 -63.05
C SER A 297 -12.53 31.58 -63.21
N VAL A 298 -11.76 31.78 -62.12
CA VAL A 298 -10.49 32.52 -62.16
C VAL A 298 -9.43 31.73 -62.93
N MET A 299 -9.33 30.41 -62.72
CA MET A 299 -8.43 29.54 -63.49
C MET A 299 -8.75 29.60 -64.99
N ASP A 300 -10.03 29.50 -65.36
CA ASP A 300 -10.48 29.59 -66.75
C ASP A 300 -10.14 30.97 -67.36
N ALA A 301 -10.34 32.06 -66.60
CA ALA A 301 -9.99 33.40 -67.05
C ALA A 301 -8.49 33.54 -67.34
N ILE A 302 -7.62 32.96 -66.50
CA ILE A 302 -6.17 32.93 -66.73
C ILE A 302 -5.83 32.13 -68.00
N ALA A 303 -6.47 30.98 -68.22
CA ALA A 303 -6.24 30.12 -69.40
C ALA A 303 -6.69 30.79 -70.72
N ALA A 304 -7.76 31.60 -70.64
CA ALA A 304 -8.33 32.35 -71.75
C ALA A 304 -7.50 33.57 -72.18
N LEU A 305 -6.56 34.03 -71.33
CA LEU A 305 -5.66 35.14 -71.67
C LEU A 305 -4.89 34.86 -72.97
N GLN A 306 -4.63 35.94 -73.71
CA GLN A 306 -3.83 35.88 -74.92
C GLN A 306 -2.35 35.62 -74.56
N ARG A 307 -1.59 35.00 -75.47
CA ARG A 307 -0.22 34.56 -75.21
C ARG A 307 0.79 35.47 -75.90
N PHE A 308 1.76 35.95 -75.15
CA PHE A 308 2.90 36.70 -75.66
C PHE A 308 4.12 35.80 -75.78
N ASN A 309 4.84 35.92 -76.90
CA ASN A 309 6.12 35.24 -77.10
C ASN A 309 7.26 36.11 -76.55
N ALA A 310 7.73 35.78 -75.35
CA ALA A 310 8.80 36.49 -74.65
C ALA A 310 10.21 35.97 -75.01
N SER A 311 10.36 35.16 -76.07
CA SER A 311 11.69 34.70 -76.53
C SER A 311 12.59 35.86 -76.95
N SER A 312 12.01 36.96 -77.43
CA SER A 312 12.72 38.21 -77.75
C SER A 312 13.36 38.89 -76.54
N GLN A 313 12.99 38.50 -75.31
CA GLN A 313 13.54 39.00 -74.05
C GLN A 313 14.56 38.02 -73.43
N ASN A 314 15.24 37.24 -74.27
CA ASN A 314 16.24 36.26 -73.86
C ASN A 314 15.70 35.22 -72.86
N SER A 315 14.45 34.80 -73.07
CA SER A 315 13.74 33.84 -72.21
C SER A 315 13.33 32.57 -72.99
N ALA A 316 13.08 31.50 -72.26
CA ALA A 316 12.54 30.26 -72.82
C ALA A 316 11.01 30.29 -73.01
N PHE A 317 10.33 31.43 -72.74
CA PHE A 317 8.87 31.50 -72.70
C PHE A 317 8.30 32.02 -74.01
N ASN A 318 7.62 31.14 -74.76
CA ASN A 318 6.97 31.46 -76.02
C ASN A 318 5.44 31.60 -75.89
N GLU A 319 4.87 31.30 -74.73
CA GLU A 319 3.42 31.16 -74.51
C GLU A 319 2.96 31.80 -73.18
N VAL A 320 3.46 32.99 -72.83
CA VAL A 320 3.15 33.68 -71.56
C VAL A 320 1.73 34.27 -71.60
N PRO A 321 0.79 33.88 -70.72
CA PRO A 321 -0.52 34.52 -70.60
C PRO A 321 -0.41 35.99 -70.17
N VAL A 322 -1.01 36.89 -70.96
CA VAL A 322 -0.98 38.34 -70.72
C VAL A 322 -2.37 38.97 -70.71
N GLN A 323 -2.57 39.93 -69.82
CA GLN A 323 -3.81 40.69 -69.65
C GLN A 323 -4.13 41.57 -70.87
N ASN A 324 -3.09 42.12 -71.53
CA ASN A 324 -3.24 42.96 -72.72
C ASN A 324 -2.15 42.68 -73.75
N LEU A 325 -2.42 41.76 -74.67
CA LEU A 325 -1.46 41.39 -75.72
C LEU A 325 -1.12 42.56 -76.65
N GLN A 326 -2.09 43.41 -76.97
CA GLN A 326 -1.86 44.55 -77.88
C GLN A 326 -0.85 45.53 -77.30
N ALA A 327 -1.01 45.88 -76.02
CA ALA A 327 -0.10 46.77 -75.33
C ALA A 327 1.31 46.15 -75.18
N ALA A 328 1.40 44.87 -74.81
CA ALA A 328 2.66 44.15 -74.72
C ALA A 328 3.39 44.05 -76.07
N THR A 329 2.64 43.76 -77.15
CA THR A 329 3.18 43.68 -78.52
C THR A 329 3.65 45.03 -79.02
N ALA A 330 2.91 46.10 -78.77
CA ALA A 330 3.31 47.46 -79.14
C ALA A 330 4.61 47.89 -78.45
N ARG A 331 4.84 47.46 -77.21
CA ARG A 331 6.10 47.70 -76.49
C ARG A 331 7.23 46.77 -76.90
N GLY A 332 6.91 45.58 -77.43
CA GLY A 332 7.88 44.51 -77.72
C GLY A 332 8.50 43.87 -76.46
N THR A 333 8.06 44.29 -75.27
CA THR A 333 8.57 43.87 -73.96
C THR A 333 7.42 43.77 -72.98
N LEU A 334 7.45 42.75 -72.12
CA LEU A 334 6.51 42.61 -71.00
C LEU A 334 6.86 43.59 -69.88
N ILE A 335 5.82 44.09 -69.22
CA ILE A 335 5.90 44.81 -67.93
C ILE A 335 5.00 44.12 -66.90
N ALA A 336 5.18 44.42 -65.62
CA ALA A 336 4.48 43.73 -64.52
C ALA A 336 2.95 43.74 -64.67
N SER A 337 2.37 44.85 -65.12
CA SER A 337 0.92 45.00 -65.32
C SER A 337 0.36 44.13 -66.45
N ASP A 338 1.21 43.61 -67.35
CA ASP A 338 0.76 42.73 -68.43
C ASP A 338 0.54 41.30 -67.94
N LEU A 339 1.14 40.91 -66.83
CA LEU A 339 1.22 39.52 -66.40
C LEU A 339 0.03 39.11 -65.55
N ALA A 340 -0.40 37.86 -65.67
CA ALA A 340 -1.20 37.20 -64.63
C ALA A 340 -0.27 36.88 -63.44
N GLN A 341 -0.11 37.83 -62.53
CA GLN A 341 0.81 37.70 -61.39
C GLN A 341 0.12 37.01 -60.21
N VAL A 342 0.87 36.18 -59.51
CA VAL A 342 0.54 35.65 -58.19
C VAL A 342 1.14 36.61 -57.17
N THR A 343 0.30 37.29 -56.41
CA THR A 343 0.71 38.30 -55.43
C THR A 343 0.86 37.73 -54.03
N ARG A 344 0.25 36.57 -53.76
CA ARG A 344 0.40 35.85 -52.50
C ARG A 344 -0.02 34.39 -52.63
N VAL A 345 0.75 33.49 -52.04
CA VAL A 345 0.33 32.11 -51.74
C VAL A 345 0.47 31.88 -50.25
N SER A 346 -0.62 31.50 -49.59
CA SER A 346 -0.66 31.27 -48.15
C SER A 346 -1.74 30.25 -47.78
N LEU A 347 -1.68 29.70 -46.57
CA LEU A 347 -2.70 28.81 -46.02
C LEU A 347 -3.76 29.64 -45.30
N LEU A 348 -5.04 29.37 -45.56
CA LEU A 348 -6.12 29.92 -44.75
C LEU A 348 -6.09 29.32 -43.34
N VAL A 349 -6.40 30.14 -42.35
CA VAL A 349 -6.49 29.75 -40.95
C VAL A 349 -7.90 29.96 -40.43
N ASP A 350 -8.29 29.14 -39.47
CA ASP A 350 -9.57 29.28 -38.78
C ASP A 350 -9.49 30.43 -37.77
N ILE A 351 -10.64 31.05 -37.52
CA ILE A 351 -10.82 32.12 -36.53
C ILE A 351 -11.59 31.59 -35.32
N THR A 352 -11.16 31.95 -34.12
CA THR A 352 -11.86 31.65 -32.86
C THR A 352 -12.05 32.90 -32.01
N GLY A 353 -13.11 32.91 -31.21
CA GLY A 353 -13.38 34.02 -30.29
C GLY A 353 -12.85 33.82 -28.87
N GLU A 354 -12.56 32.58 -28.50
CA GLU A 354 -11.78 32.24 -27.32
C GLU A 354 -10.35 31.87 -27.75
N PRO A 355 -9.33 32.06 -26.89
CA PRO A 355 -7.99 31.56 -27.13
C PRO A 355 -7.92 30.02 -27.32
N THR A 356 -9.03 29.29 -27.21
CA THR A 356 -9.15 27.83 -27.40
C THR A 356 -8.27 27.26 -28.54
N GLY A 357 -7.45 26.26 -28.20
CA GLY A 357 -6.49 25.62 -29.12
C GLY A 357 -5.04 26.06 -28.95
N GLN A 358 -4.64 26.57 -27.77
CA GLN A 358 -3.28 27.09 -27.52
C GLN A 358 -2.15 26.04 -27.43
N LEU A 359 -2.41 24.75 -27.66
CA LEU A 359 -1.32 23.78 -27.77
C LEU A 359 -0.87 23.60 -29.23
N PRO A 360 0.43 23.42 -29.50
CA PRO A 360 0.90 22.94 -30.80
C PRO A 360 0.31 21.55 -31.11
N LEU A 361 0.39 21.14 -32.37
CA LEU A 361 -0.08 19.86 -32.92
C LEU A 361 0.32 18.64 -32.04
N GLU A 362 -0.60 17.67 -31.92
CA GLU A 362 -0.60 16.41 -31.13
C GLU A 362 -0.54 16.52 -29.58
N GLY A 363 -1.66 16.20 -28.89
CA GLY A 363 -1.69 16.03 -27.43
C GLY A 363 -2.80 16.77 -26.63
N SER A 364 -3.95 17.08 -27.22
CA SER A 364 -5.00 17.88 -26.55
C SER A 364 -5.64 17.16 -25.34
N VAL A 365 -5.55 17.78 -24.16
CA VAL A 365 -6.37 17.41 -22.96
C VAL A 365 -7.77 17.97 -23.12
N LEU A 366 -8.79 17.12 -22.91
CA LEU A 366 -10.19 17.54 -22.78
C LEU A 366 -10.47 17.89 -21.31
N ILE A 367 -10.98 19.10 -21.06
CA ILE A 367 -11.66 19.45 -19.81
C ILE A 367 -13.13 19.67 -20.09
N ALA A 368 -13.98 18.84 -19.48
CA ALA A 368 -15.42 19.02 -19.50
C ALA A 368 -15.81 19.96 -18.34
N ASN A 369 -15.88 21.26 -18.63
CA ASN A 369 -16.66 22.21 -17.84
C ASN A 369 -18.00 22.45 -18.55
N PRO A 370 -19.12 21.86 -18.10
CA PRO A 370 -20.41 22.08 -18.76
C PRO A 370 -20.96 23.51 -18.56
N ASN A 371 -20.38 24.36 -17.69
CA ASN A 371 -20.94 25.68 -17.34
C ASN A 371 -19.90 26.83 -17.11
N GLY A 372 -18.65 26.79 -17.60
CA GLY A 372 -17.70 27.91 -17.42
C GLY A 372 -16.33 27.78 -18.12
N PRO A 373 -15.49 28.84 -18.13
CA PRO A 373 -14.18 28.84 -18.78
C PRO A 373 -13.10 28.22 -17.86
N ALA A 374 -12.74 26.95 -18.12
CA ALA A 374 -11.58 26.33 -17.48
C ALA A 374 -10.29 26.69 -18.24
N SER A 375 -9.25 27.15 -17.53
CA SER A 375 -7.94 27.39 -18.14
C SER A 375 -7.01 26.19 -17.89
N VAL A 376 -6.55 25.55 -18.97
CA VAL A 376 -5.50 24.52 -18.91
C VAL A 376 -4.19 25.18 -19.30
N ARG A 377 -3.23 25.18 -18.38
CA ARG A 377 -1.86 25.63 -18.65
C ARG A 377 -0.93 24.43 -18.53
N VAL A 378 -0.16 24.16 -19.58
CA VAL A 378 0.93 23.17 -19.53
C VAL A 378 2.21 23.96 -19.27
N PHE A 379 2.94 23.61 -18.22
CA PHE A 379 4.27 24.14 -17.94
C PHE A 379 5.29 23.02 -18.13
N ASP A 380 6.43 23.33 -18.74
CA ASP A 380 7.58 22.44 -18.68
C ASP A 380 8.36 22.74 -17.40
N LEU A 381 8.62 21.71 -16.59
CA LEU A 381 9.41 21.83 -15.35
C LEU A 381 10.87 21.45 -15.58
N ASP A 382 11.26 21.08 -16.80
CA ASP A 382 12.64 20.77 -17.18
C ASP A 382 13.63 21.94 -16.94
N GLY A 383 13.14 23.19 -16.90
CA GLY A 383 13.91 24.38 -16.55
C GLY A 383 14.19 24.60 -15.05
N ALA A 384 13.57 23.81 -14.15
CA ALA A 384 13.62 24.02 -12.70
C ALA A 384 14.57 23.07 -11.93
N GLY A 385 15.32 22.22 -12.64
CA GLY A 385 16.35 21.37 -12.02
C GLY A 385 15.85 20.07 -11.36
N LEU A 386 14.65 19.60 -11.71
CA LEU A 386 14.19 18.26 -11.28
C LEU A 386 14.97 17.15 -12.03
N PRO A 387 15.29 16.03 -11.35
CA PRO A 387 15.83 14.84 -12.01
C PRO A 387 14.71 14.17 -12.80
N ASP A 388 14.82 14.19 -14.13
CA ASP A 388 13.88 13.66 -15.14
C ASP A 388 12.81 14.64 -15.67
N ALA A 389 12.69 14.69 -17.00
CA ALA A 389 11.81 15.56 -17.80
C ALA A 389 10.31 15.20 -17.68
N ALA A 390 9.72 15.38 -16.49
CA ALA A 390 8.28 15.26 -16.31
C ALA A 390 7.57 16.54 -16.81
N GLN A 391 6.60 16.36 -17.73
CA GLN A 391 5.75 17.47 -18.18
C GLN A 391 4.71 17.79 -17.12
N PHE A 392 4.47 19.07 -16.84
CA PHE A 392 3.53 19.48 -15.79
C PHE A 392 2.28 20.11 -16.36
N ILE A 393 1.12 19.63 -15.92
CA ILE A 393 -0.19 20.15 -16.32
C ILE A 393 -0.80 20.87 -15.13
N SER A 394 -0.90 22.19 -15.23
CA SER A 394 -1.65 23.01 -14.29
C SER A 394 -3.07 23.25 -14.83
N VAL A 395 -4.04 22.71 -14.13
CA VAL A 395 -5.46 22.94 -14.38
C VAL A 395 -5.97 23.93 -13.34
N ALA A 396 -6.29 25.14 -13.80
CA ALA A 396 -6.82 26.20 -12.95
C ALA A 396 -8.28 26.49 -13.31
N PHE A 397 -9.14 26.40 -12.29
CA PHE A 397 -10.57 26.67 -12.38
C PHE A 397 -10.93 27.99 -11.69
N GLY A 398 -12.06 28.58 -12.06
CA GLY A 398 -12.59 29.76 -11.41
C GLY A 398 -13.12 29.47 -10.00
N PRO A 399 -13.09 30.47 -9.10
CA PRO A 399 -13.73 30.35 -7.79
C PRO A 399 -15.23 30.12 -8.01
N ASN A 400 -15.74 28.97 -7.53
CA ASN A 400 -17.10 28.42 -7.69
C ASN A 400 -17.33 27.40 -8.81
N ASP A 401 -16.32 27.08 -9.62
CA ASP A 401 -16.46 26.02 -10.62
C ASP A 401 -16.63 24.64 -9.95
N GLN A 402 -17.61 23.89 -10.43
CA GLN A 402 -17.84 22.48 -10.07
C GLN A 402 -17.51 21.62 -11.27
N VAL A 403 -16.43 20.85 -11.15
CA VAL A 403 -15.91 20.03 -12.24
C VAL A 403 -16.34 18.61 -11.98
N SER A 404 -17.11 18.00 -12.87
CA SER A 404 -17.53 16.61 -12.67
C SER A 404 -16.34 15.66 -12.82
N GLN A 405 -15.52 15.85 -13.86
CA GLN A 405 -14.39 14.97 -14.18
C GLN A 405 -13.24 15.69 -14.92
N ILE A 406 -12.00 15.30 -14.61
CA ILE A 406 -10.78 15.58 -15.38
C ILE A 406 -10.30 14.26 -15.96
N ARG A 407 -10.02 14.20 -17.27
CA ARG A 407 -9.64 12.95 -17.96
C ARG A 407 -8.33 13.10 -18.71
N LEU A 408 -7.36 12.23 -18.43
CA LEU A 408 -6.19 12.03 -19.28
C LEU A 408 -6.56 11.00 -20.35
N LEU A 409 -6.65 11.42 -21.62
CA LEU A 409 -7.15 10.56 -22.69
C LEU A 409 -6.09 9.57 -23.20
N PRO A 410 -6.51 8.50 -23.91
CA PRO A 410 -5.60 7.55 -24.56
C PRO A 410 -4.52 8.18 -25.45
N SER A 411 -4.82 9.30 -26.09
CA SER A 411 -3.93 10.03 -27.01
C SER A 411 -2.88 10.90 -26.30
N PHE A 412 -2.88 10.93 -24.96
CA PHE A 412 -1.92 11.73 -24.20
C PHE A 412 -0.52 11.10 -24.28
N PRO A 413 0.57 11.90 -24.39
CA PRO A 413 1.93 11.38 -24.53
C PRO A 413 2.31 10.34 -23.47
N SER A 414 3.24 9.45 -23.83
CA SER A 414 3.73 8.37 -22.95
C SER A 414 4.79 8.83 -21.93
N ALA A 415 5.04 10.14 -21.82
CA ALA A 415 5.95 10.72 -20.83
C ALA A 415 5.32 10.71 -19.42
N ARG A 416 6.17 10.90 -18.40
CA ARG A 416 5.72 11.14 -17.01
C ARG A 416 5.04 12.50 -16.91
N VAL A 417 3.92 12.55 -16.21
CA VAL A 417 3.06 13.75 -16.16
C VAL A 417 2.75 14.12 -14.71
N GLY A 418 3.11 15.33 -14.30
CA GLY A 418 2.64 15.93 -13.05
C GLY A 418 1.33 16.69 -13.26
N LEU A 419 0.42 16.64 -12.27
CA LEU A 419 -0.88 17.29 -12.31
C LEU A 419 -1.04 18.23 -11.13
N LEU A 420 -1.32 19.51 -11.41
CA LEU A 420 -1.78 20.46 -10.40
C LEU A 420 -3.21 20.88 -10.71
N VAL A 421 -4.06 20.80 -9.70
CA VAL A 421 -5.46 21.16 -9.77
C VAL A 421 -5.73 22.26 -8.75
N SER A 422 -6.11 23.44 -9.22
CA SER A 422 -6.30 24.62 -8.38
C SER A 422 -7.57 25.41 -8.73
N GLY A 423 -8.04 26.23 -7.78
CA GLY A 423 -9.08 27.25 -8.00
C GLY A 423 -10.55 26.79 -7.97
N SER A 424 -10.85 25.49 -8.10
CA SER A 424 -12.26 25.03 -8.05
C SER A 424 -12.78 24.86 -6.62
N SER A 425 -14.10 25.00 -6.44
CA SER A 425 -14.76 24.66 -5.17
C SER A 425 -15.05 23.16 -5.02
N GLY A 426 -14.78 22.36 -6.06
CA GLY A 426 -14.89 20.91 -6.04
C GLY A 426 -14.60 20.25 -7.39
N VAL A 427 -13.83 19.16 -7.37
CA VAL A 427 -13.65 18.26 -8.53
C VAL A 427 -14.20 16.89 -8.17
N GLY A 428 -15.11 16.36 -8.97
CA GLY A 428 -15.72 15.06 -8.75
C GLY A 428 -14.70 13.93 -8.93
N GLN A 429 -14.07 13.81 -10.11
CA GLN A 429 -13.13 12.73 -10.39
C GLN A 429 -11.94 13.18 -11.23
N ILE A 430 -10.76 12.66 -10.94
CA ILE A 430 -9.60 12.69 -11.84
C ILE A 430 -9.41 11.26 -12.37
N ILE A 431 -9.35 11.08 -13.68
CA ILE A 431 -9.32 9.76 -14.33
C ILE A 431 -8.17 9.72 -15.34
N ASP A 432 -7.23 8.81 -15.15
CA ASP A 432 -6.25 8.45 -16.19
C ASP A 432 -6.82 7.34 -17.09
N GLN A 433 -7.00 7.65 -18.38
CA GLN A 433 -7.43 6.73 -19.43
C GLN A 433 -6.35 6.47 -20.48
N ARG A 434 -5.09 6.86 -20.22
CA ARG A 434 -3.97 6.56 -21.11
C ARG A 434 -3.87 5.04 -21.36
N THR A 435 -3.35 4.67 -22.52
CA THR A 435 -3.19 3.26 -22.94
C THR A 435 -1.73 2.81 -23.00
N SER A 436 -0.77 3.73 -22.89
CA SER A 436 0.66 3.41 -22.97
C SER A 436 1.21 3.00 -21.60
N ALA A 437 1.89 1.85 -21.55
CA ALA A 437 2.45 1.26 -20.33
C ALA A 437 3.66 2.03 -19.73
N ARG A 438 3.97 3.24 -20.21
CA ARG A 438 5.16 4.02 -19.84
C ARG A 438 4.86 5.39 -19.22
N GLY A 439 3.62 5.86 -19.25
CA GLY A 439 3.26 7.13 -18.64
C GLY A 439 2.87 6.94 -17.18
N ASP A 440 3.82 6.90 -16.26
CA ASP A 440 3.48 7.06 -14.84
C ASP A 440 2.87 8.46 -14.63
N VAL A 441 1.89 8.57 -13.74
CA VAL A 441 1.53 9.90 -13.21
C VAL A 441 2.59 10.24 -12.18
N ALA A 442 3.35 11.31 -12.40
CA ALA A 442 4.44 11.71 -11.54
C ALA A 442 3.90 12.12 -10.16
N PHE A 443 3.03 13.12 -10.12
CA PHE A 443 2.45 13.55 -8.85
C PHE A 443 1.15 14.29 -9.09
N ILE A 444 0.35 14.41 -8.04
CA ILE A 444 -0.92 15.13 -8.09
C ILE A 444 -0.94 16.10 -6.92
N VAL A 445 -1.16 17.38 -7.20
CA VAL A 445 -1.35 18.39 -6.17
C VAL A 445 -2.72 19.02 -6.35
N THR A 446 -3.55 19.02 -5.30
CA THR A 446 -4.93 19.48 -5.40
C THR A 446 -5.25 20.47 -4.29
N ASN A 447 -5.33 21.76 -4.61
CA ASN A 447 -5.83 22.79 -3.68
C ASN A 447 -7.34 23.04 -3.85
N ALA A 448 -8.05 22.04 -4.37
CA ALA A 448 -9.50 22.02 -4.56
C ALA A 448 -10.05 20.72 -3.98
N GLY A 449 -11.30 20.71 -3.51
CA GLY A 449 -11.91 19.50 -2.95
C GLY A 449 -12.12 18.42 -4.00
N VAL A 450 -11.15 17.50 -4.17
CA VAL A 450 -11.23 16.37 -5.10
C VAL A 450 -11.93 15.19 -4.43
N SER A 451 -13.03 14.71 -5.00
CA SER A 451 -13.77 13.58 -4.42
C SER A 451 -13.15 12.22 -4.77
N SER A 452 -12.56 12.05 -5.95
CA SER A 452 -11.91 10.80 -6.35
C SER A 452 -10.78 10.99 -7.34
N VAL A 453 -9.72 10.20 -7.18
CA VAL A 453 -8.59 10.06 -8.08
C VAL A 453 -8.52 8.60 -8.52
N ARG A 454 -8.56 8.35 -9.83
CA ARG A 454 -8.48 7.01 -10.42
C ARG A 454 -7.40 6.98 -11.49
N MET A 455 -6.34 6.22 -11.24
CA MET A 455 -5.21 6.11 -12.14
C MET A 455 -5.15 4.71 -12.75
N ASN A 456 -5.11 4.62 -14.07
CA ASN A 456 -4.94 3.34 -14.76
C ASN A 456 -3.51 2.78 -14.60
N HIS A 457 -2.52 3.65 -14.41
CA HIS A 457 -1.10 3.30 -14.29
C HIS A 457 -0.57 3.54 -12.88
N ALA A 458 0.74 3.36 -12.71
CA ALA A 458 1.41 3.68 -11.46
C ALA A 458 1.43 5.19 -11.20
N ILE A 459 1.47 5.56 -9.93
CA ILE A 459 1.78 6.92 -9.48
C ILE A 459 3.20 6.86 -8.93
N SER A 460 4.06 7.76 -9.38
CA SER A 460 5.48 7.75 -9.05
C SER A 460 5.94 9.09 -8.51
N GLY A 461 5.96 9.22 -7.19
CA GLY A 461 6.26 10.44 -6.47
C GLY A 461 7.60 11.07 -6.80
N TYR A 462 7.65 12.38 -6.56
CA TYR A 462 8.80 13.25 -6.78
C TYR A 462 9.07 14.06 -5.53
N ASP A 463 10.33 14.39 -5.28
CA ASP A 463 10.63 15.34 -4.22
C ASP A 463 10.09 16.73 -4.60
N LEU A 464 9.03 17.13 -3.91
CA LEU A 464 8.32 18.40 -4.12
C LEU A 464 8.51 19.36 -2.94
N ASN A 465 9.32 18.98 -1.97
CA ASN A 465 9.48 19.72 -0.74
C ASN A 465 10.07 21.11 -0.98
N GLY A 466 9.39 22.13 -0.48
CA GLY A 466 9.74 23.54 -0.66
C GLY A 466 9.60 24.05 -2.09
N PHE A 467 9.07 23.24 -3.01
CA PHE A 467 8.92 23.63 -4.40
C PHE A 467 7.82 24.67 -4.58
N VAL A 468 8.03 25.62 -5.50
CA VAL A 468 7.04 26.65 -5.83
C VAL A 468 6.35 26.27 -7.12
N LEU A 469 5.10 25.85 -7.01
CA LEU A 469 4.22 25.60 -8.14
C LEU A 469 3.36 26.83 -8.45
N PRO A 470 2.82 26.96 -9.68
CA PRO A 470 1.94 28.07 -10.04
C PRO A 470 0.76 28.22 -9.05
N GLY A 471 0.75 29.30 -8.28
CA GLY A 471 -0.31 29.59 -7.30
C GLY A 471 -0.29 28.72 -6.04
N LEU A 472 0.76 27.94 -5.81
CA LEU A 472 0.89 27.09 -4.62
C LEU A 472 2.37 26.91 -4.22
N THR A 473 2.73 27.41 -3.05
CA THR A 473 4.01 27.10 -2.41
C THR A 473 3.83 25.86 -1.55
N LEU A 474 4.64 24.83 -1.80
CA LEU A 474 4.61 23.62 -1.00
C LEU A 474 5.44 23.80 0.28
N PRO A 475 5.00 23.21 1.41
CA PRO A 475 5.81 23.15 2.62
C PRO A 475 7.20 22.57 2.34
N VAL A 476 8.18 22.97 3.16
CA VAL A 476 9.55 22.41 3.11
C VAL A 476 9.58 20.94 3.52
N ASP A 477 8.56 20.50 4.26
CA ASP A 477 8.34 19.14 4.70
C ASP A 477 6.83 18.90 4.56
N ILE A 478 6.44 18.20 3.49
CA ILE A 478 5.03 18.06 3.10
C ILE A 478 4.31 17.07 4.01
N ASP A 479 4.95 15.94 4.32
CA ASP A 479 4.35 14.86 5.11
C ASP A 479 4.52 15.07 6.63
N GLY A 480 5.45 15.93 7.04
CA GLY A 480 5.69 16.35 8.42
C GLY A 480 6.63 15.44 9.19
N ASP A 481 7.37 14.54 8.53
CA ASP A 481 8.25 13.56 9.17
C ASP A 481 9.66 14.12 9.51
N GLY A 482 9.96 15.34 9.06
CA GLY A 482 11.22 16.04 9.27
C GLY A 482 12.32 15.70 8.26
N LEU A 483 12.03 14.86 7.27
CA LEU A 483 12.85 14.67 6.08
C LEU A 483 12.45 15.71 5.03
N PHE A 484 13.39 15.97 4.12
CA PHE A 484 13.21 16.99 3.07
C PHE A 484 13.46 16.43 1.67
N ASN A 485 13.84 15.15 1.57
CA ASN A 485 14.21 14.46 0.32
C ASN A 485 13.35 13.20 0.13
N ASP A 486 12.08 13.31 0.46
CA ASP A 486 11.04 12.30 0.41
C ASP A 486 10.15 12.54 -0.83
N PRO A 487 10.00 11.55 -1.72
CA PRO A 487 9.14 11.70 -2.88
C PRO A 487 7.66 11.78 -2.48
N VAL A 488 6.91 12.73 -3.03
CA VAL A 488 5.46 12.90 -2.83
C VAL A 488 4.70 12.50 -4.10
N ALA A 489 3.78 11.54 -3.96
CA ALA A 489 2.89 11.06 -5.02
C ALA A 489 1.59 11.88 -5.13
N LEU A 490 1.04 12.27 -3.99
CA LEU A 490 -0.22 13.03 -3.91
C LEU A 490 -0.18 13.99 -2.72
N TYR A 491 -0.44 15.27 -2.98
CA TYR A 491 -0.67 16.27 -1.94
C TYR A 491 -2.04 16.94 -2.11
N ALA A 492 -2.92 16.73 -1.14
CA ALA A 492 -4.27 17.29 -1.09
C ALA A 492 -4.47 18.09 0.20
N PRO A 493 -3.96 19.35 0.28
CA PRO A 493 -3.98 20.16 1.49
C PRO A 493 -5.39 20.52 1.98
N THR A 494 -6.39 20.52 1.09
CA THR A 494 -7.74 20.97 1.39
C THR A 494 -8.80 19.95 0.95
N GLY A 495 -9.86 19.81 1.76
CA GLY A 495 -10.97 18.90 1.51
C GLY A 495 -10.69 17.43 1.88
N VAL A 496 -11.74 16.62 1.90
CA VAL A 496 -11.65 15.17 2.17
C VAL A 496 -11.56 14.44 0.83
N LEU A 497 -10.48 13.70 0.60
CA LEU A 497 -10.37 12.82 -0.58
C LEU A 497 -11.22 11.57 -0.39
N GLY A 498 -12.28 11.42 -1.19
CA GLY A 498 -13.18 10.28 -1.09
C GLY A 498 -12.53 8.97 -1.51
N THR A 499 -11.83 8.91 -2.64
CA THR A 499 -11.17 7.67 -3.08
C THR A 499 -9.91 7.95 -3.90
N LEU A 500 -8.79 7.36 -3.50
CA LEU A 500 -7.59 7.18 -4.32
C LEU A 500 -7.54 5.73 -4.82
N ASP A 501 -7.55 5.53 -6.13
CA ASP A 501 -7.49 4.22 -6.78
C ASP A 501 -6.38 4.21 -7.83
N ALA A 502 -5.19 3.74 -7.46
CA ALA A 502 -4.05 3.53 -8.34
C ALA A 502 -4.06 2.07 -8.81
N ARG A 503 -4.46 1.80 -10.05
CA ARG A 503 -4.48 0.42 -10.58
C ARG A 503 -3.08 -0.16 -10.78
N GLY A 504 -2.08 0.69 -10.99
CA GLY A 504 -0.66 0.33 -10.98
C GLY A 504 -0.04 0.38 -9.58
N GLY A 505 1.30 0.51 -9.54
CA GLY A 505 2.03 0.74 -8.29
C GLY A 505 1.86 2.17 -7.75
N LEU A 506 2.34 2.40 -6.54
CA LEU A 506 2.37 3.73 -5.93
C LEU A 506 3.72 3.89 -5.24
N THR A 507 4.51 4.87 -5.65
CA THR A 507 5.74 5.24 -4.96
C THR A 507 5.67 6.69 -4.51
N GLY A 508 6.22 7.00 -3.33
CA GLY A 508 6.13 8.32 -2.73
C GLY A 508 4.85 8.57 -1.93
N ASP A 509 4.89 9.61 -1.11
CA ASP A 509 3.95 9.87 -0.04
C ASP A 509 2.60 10.36 -0.54
N VAL A 510 1.57 10.02 0.22
CA VAL A 510 0.19 10.43 0.00
C VAL A 510 -0.26 11.24 1.20
N VAL A 511 -0.30 12.55 1.02
CA VAL A 511 -0.53 13.51 2.09
C VAL A 511 -1.86 14.22 1.85
N SER A 512 -2.84 13.94 2.71
CA SER A 512 -4.20 14.50 2.64
C SER A 512 -4.67 14.94 4.03
N PRO A 513 -4.23 16.12 4.51
CA PRO A 513 -4.53 16.60 5.86
C PRO A 513 -6.04 16.76 6.15
N GLY A 514 -6.86 17.00 5.12
CA GLY A 514 -8.33 17.02 5.25
C GLY A 514 -8.98 15.64 5.32
N GLY A 515 -8.20 14.55 5.23
CA GLY A 515 -8.64 13.17 5.37
C GLY A 515 -8.81 12.43 4.05
N ILE A 516 -8.74 11.10 4.11
CA ILE A 516 -8.92 10.19 2.97
C ILE A 516 -9.81 9.00 3.37
N ARG A 517 -10.84 8.66 2.57
CA ARG A 517 -11.78 7.58 2.94
C ARG A 517 -11.40 6.22 2.40
N THR A 518 -10.87 6.16 1.18
CA THR A 518 -10.53 4.90 0.53
C THR A 518 -9.25 5.03 -0.27
N VAL A 519 -8.31 4.12 -0.04
CA VAL A 519 -7.08 3.97 -0.81
C VAL A 519 -7.02 2.57 -1.39
N ARG A 520 -6.77 2.49 -2.69
CA ARG A 520 -6.55 1.24 -3.42
C ARG A 520 -5.29 1.35 -4.25
N ALA A 521 -4.40 0.36 -4.13
CA ALA A 521 -3.25 0.20 -5.01
C ALA A 521 -3.21 -1.22 -5.58
N GLY A 522 -3.25 -1.34 -6.90
CA GLY A 522 -3.25 -2.61 -7.64
C GLY A 522 -1.86 -3.19 -7.90
N GLY A 523 -0.81 -2.39 -7.75
CA GLY A 523 0.59 -2.80 -7.88
C GLY A 523 1.35 -2.80 -6.55
N LEU A 524 2.68 -2.66 -6.64
CA LEU A 524 3.55 -2.47 -5.49
C LEU A 524 3.38 -1.05 -4.95
N VAL A 525 3.10 -0.93 -3.65
CA VAL A 525 3.26 0.31 -2.89
C VAL A 525 4.66 0.28 -2.28
N SER A 526 5.50 1.25 -2.60
CA SER A 526 6.84 1.32 -2.02
C SER A 526 7.32 2.73 -1.74
N ASP A 527 8.06 2.90 -0.64
CA ASP A 527 8.59 4.21 -0.23
C ASP A 527 7.46 5.25 -0.16
N ALA A 528 6.36 4.90 0.51
CA ALA A 528 5.13 5.69 0.54
C ALA A 528 4.51 5.73 1.94
N ASN A 529 4.49 6.90 2.54
CA ASN A 529 3.76 7.21 3.76
C ASN A 529 2.39 7.78 3.41
N PHE A 530 1.34 7.22 4.02
CA PHE A 530 -0.01 7.75 3.91
C PHE A 530 -0.29 8.64 5.12
N VAL A 531 -0.13 9.95 4.97
CA VAL A 531 -0.42 10.94 6.02
C VAL A 531 -1.80 11.53 5.78
N SER A 532 -2.74 11.29 6.70
CA SER A 532 -4.13 11.70 6.51
C SER A 532 -4.81 12.23 7.78
N ASP A 533 -5.76 13.14 7.56
CA ASP A 533 -6.67 13.68 8.57
C ASP A 533 -6.00 14.53 9.69
N GLN A 534 -4.83 15.12 9.41
CA GLN A 534 -4.09 15.94 10.36
C GLN A 534 -4.76 17.30 10.71
N SER A 535 -5.94 17.60 10.15
CA SER A 535 -6.67 18.87 10.35
C SER A 535 -7.32 19.03 11.74
N GLY A 536 -7.45 17.95 12.52
CA GLY A 536 -8.10 17.95 13.83
C GLY A 536 -9.65 18.00 13.79
N ALA A 537 -10.26 18.01 12.60
CA ALA A 537 -11.71 17.84 12.44
C ALA A 537 -12.10 16.37 12.59
N ALA A 538 -13.32 16.08 13.08
CA ALA A 538 -13.81 14.71 13.16
C ALA A 538 -14.16 14.19 11.76
N VAL A 539 -13.33 13.30 11.19
CA VAL A 539 -13.52 12.74 9.85
C VAL A 539 -13.93 11.27 9.88
N ALA A 540 -14.59 10.83 8.80
CA ALA A 540 -15.08 9.47 8.63
C ALA A 540 -13.93 8.46 8.51
N ALA A 541 -14.17 7.24 8.96
CA ALA A 541 -13.16 6.19 8.99
C ALA A 541 -12.63 5.82 7.59
N ALA A 542 -11.32 5.54 7.51
CA ALA A 542 -10.61 5.22 6.28
C ALA A 542 -10.58 3.70 5.98
N THR A 543 -10.31 3.35 4.73
CA THR A 543 -10.13 1.99 4.25
C THR A 543 -8.95 1.91 3.29
N TYR A 544 -8.08 0.92 3.47
CA TYR A 544 -6.86 0.72 2.69
C TYR A 544 -6.86 -0.69 2.11
N GLN A 545 -6.63 -0.79 0.81
CA GLN A 545 -6.54 -2.05 0.08
C GLN A 545 -5.34 -2.03 -0.87
N PHE A 546 -4.33 -2.83 -0.55
CA PHE A 546 -3.10 -2.93 -1.31
C PHE A 546 -2.94 -4.34 -1.88
N VAL A 547 -2.14 -4.45 -2.93
CA VAL A 547 -1.67 -5.75 -3.41
C VAL A 547 -0.38 -6.09 -2.66
N ARG A 548 0.72 -5.41 -2.94
CA ARG A 548 1.98 -5.58 -2.21
C ARG A 548 2.43 -4.25 -1.63
N VAL A 549 3.03 -4.30 -0.44
CA VAL A 549 3.57 -3.14 0.25
C VAL A 549 5.00 -3.41 0.67
N ALA A 550 5.88 -2.45 0.43
CA ALA A 550 7.29 -2.49 0.84
C ALA A 550 7.69 -1.12 1.39
N ASP A 551 8.29 -1.05 2.58
CA ASP A 551 8.84 0.21 3.11
C ASP A 551 7.86 1.39 3.04
N SER A 552 6.68 1.19 3.63
CA SER A 552 5.57 2.14 3.60
C SER A 552 4.82 2.12 4.93
N GLY A 553 4.33 3.28 5.35
CA GLY A 553 3.61 3.50 6.61
C GLY A 553 2.25 4.18 6.40
N ILE A 554 1.42 4.18 7.43
CA ILE A 554 0.17 4.95 7.47
C ILE A 554 0.16 5.75 8.76
N ASP A 555 0.02 7.07 8.65
CA ASP A 555 -0.27 7.96 9.77
C ASP A 555 -1.65 8.61 9.54
N SER A 556 -2.65 8.11 10.26
CA SER A 556 -4.05 8.52 10.08
C SER A 556 -4.62 9.01 11.41
N ALA A 557 -4.98 10.29 11.50
CA ALA A 557 -5.73 10.78 12.66
C ALA A 557 -7.20 10.29 12.67
N ALA A 558 -7.70 9.76 11.54
CA ALA A 558 -9.00 9.10 11.44
C ALA A 558 -8.92 7.61 11.82
N PRO A 559 -9.99 7.02 12.40
CA PRO A 559 -10.11 5.57 12.55
C PRO A 559 -9.99 4.83 11.21
N ILE A 560 -9.40 3.63 11.22
CA ILE A 560 -9.32 2.76 10.04
C ILE A 560 -10.33 1.62 10.20
N THR A 561 -11.22 1.44 9.22
CA THR A 561 -12.19 0.34 9.23
C THR A 561 -11.58 -0.96 8.70
N SER A 562 -10.74 -0.89 7.68
CA SER A 562 -10.13 -2.07 7.07
C SER A 562 -8.77 -1.73 6.48
N LEU A 563 -7.76 -2.53 6.82
CA LEU A 563 -6.45 -2.56 6.20
C LEU A 563 -6.25 -3.95 5.58
N ARG A 564 -6.17 -4.00 4.24
CA ARG A 564 -6.02 -5.25 3.49
C ARG A 564 -4.80 -5.19 2.60
N ALA A 565 -3.98 -6.25 2.61
CA ALA A 565 -2.92 -6.44 1.63
C ALA A 565 -2.78 -7.93 1.27
N ILE A 566 -2.13 -8.23 0.14
CA ILE A 566 -1.64 -9.60 -0.10
C ILE A 566 -0.39 -9.84 0.73
N ASP A 567 0.52 -8.87 0.79
CA ASP A 567 1.84 -8.97 1.44
C ASP A 567 2.35 -7.58 1.85
N TRP A 568 2.98 -7.47 3.01
CA TRP A 568 3.55 -6.23 3.55
C TRP A 568 4.90 -6.49 4.21
N ARG A 569 5.98 -6.16 3.49
CA ARG A 569 7.34 -6.55 3.87
C ARG A 569 8.24 -5.37 4.12
N ARG A 570 9.29 -5.63 4.90
CA ARG A 570 10.43 -4.73 5.07
C ARG A 570 11.59 -5.08 4.17
N VAL A 571 12.12 -4.09 3.44
CA VAL A 571 13.26 -4.29 2.53
C VAL A 571 14.53 -3.65 3.08
N GLU A 572 14.54 -2.39 3.58
CA GLU A 572 15.55 -1.85 4.52
C GLU A 572 15.28 -0.37 4.91
N GLY A 573 15.55 0.01 6.17
CA GLY A 573 15.72 1.44 6.57
C GLY A 573 14.48 2.35 6.74
N GLY A 574 13.33 2.06 6.13
CA GLY A 574 12.15 2.93 6.16
C GLY A 574 11.24 2.86 7.42
N THR A 575 10.37 3.87 7.56
CA THR A 575 9.26 3.96 8.52
C THR A 575 8.10 3.05 8.09
N GLN A 576 7.88 1.94 8.81
CA GLN A 576 6.76 1.02 8.56
C GLN A 576 5.82 0.96 9.77
N ALA A 577 5.19 2.08 10.12
CA ALA A 577 4.22 2.09 11.20
C ALA A 577 2.82 2.36 10.65
N VAL A 578 1.83 1.65 11.18
CA VAL A 578 0.43 2.03 11.04
C VAL A 578 0.00 2.69 12.34
N ARG A 579 -0.10 4.02 12.31
CA ARG A 579 -0.57 4.85 13.42
C ARG A 579 -2.00 5.28 13.16
N ALA A 580 -2.91 4.95 14.09
CA ALA A 580 -4.31 5.36 14.00
C ALA A 580 -5.04 5.30 15.35
N PRO A 581 -6.15 6.04 15.55
CA PRO A 581 -6.97 5.89 16.75
C PRO A 581 -7.49 4.47 16.93
N SER A 582 -7.89 3.80 15.85
CA SER A 582 -8.30 2.39 15.86
C SER A 582 -8.20 1.78 14.47
N LEU A 583 -8.11 0.45 14.42
CA LEU A 583 -8.13 -0.36 13.21
C LEU A 583 -9.14 -1.49 13.40
N THR A 584 -10.28 -1.48 12.71
CA THR A 584 -11.27 -2.55 12.93
C THR A 584 -10.75 -3.90 12.39
N THR A 585 -10.31 -3.98 11.13
CA THR A 585 -9.82 -5.24 10.55
C THR A 585 -8.47 -5.08 9.88
N LEU A 586 -7.49 -5.88 10.31
CA LEU A 586 -6.24 -6.13 9.59
C LEU A 586 -6.31 -7.50 8.90
N SER A 587 -6.14 -7.54 7.58
CA SER A 587 -6.17 -8.79 6.82
C SER A 587 -5.05 -8.84 5.78
N ILE A 588 -4.14 -9.77 5.96
CA ILE A 588 -3.04 -10.05 5.04
C ILE A 588 -3.21 -11.46 4.51
N THR A 589 -3.50 -11.60 3.21
CA THR A 589 -4.06 -12.85 2.68
C THR A 589 -3.02 -13.82 2.11
N GLY A 590 -1.85 -13.31 1.72
CA GLY A 590 -0.91 -14.06 0.90
C GLY A 590 -1.50 -14.41 -0.47
N ASP A 591 -0.67 -15.02 -1.31
CA ASP A 591 -1.06 -15.59 -2.59
C ASP A 591 -0.29 -16.89 -2.82
N SER A 592 -0.92 -18.00 -2.44
CA SER A 592 -0.34 -19.33 -2.53
C SER A 592 -0.10 -19.79 -3.97
N ARG A 593 -0.78 -19.21 -4.97
CA ARG A 593 -0.55 -19.56 -6.38
C ARG A 593 0.78 -18.99 -6.89
N ASN A 594 1.17 -17.84 -6.35
CA ASN A 594 2.38 -17.12 -6.72
C ASN A 594 3.50 -17.22 -5.69
N GLY A 595 3.35 -18.08 -4.67
CA GLY A 595 4.37 -18.30 -3.63
C GLY A 595 4.56 -17.13 -2.67
N VAL A 596 3.56 -16.24 -2.57
CA VAL A 596 3.59 -15.11 -1.62
C VAL A 596 2.98 -15.55 -0.30
N ALA A 597 3.78 -15.55 0.76
CA ALA A 597 3.35 -16.02 2.08
C ALA A 597 2.26 -15.12 2.69
N GLY A 598 2.34 -13.81 2.43
CA GLY A 598 1.45 -12.80 3.00
C GLY A 598 1.90 -12.35 4.37
N ASP A 599 3.14 -11.86 4.42
CA ASP A 599 3.80 -11.41 5.62
C ASP A 599 3.34 -9.99 6.01
N PHE A 600 3.50 -9.64 7.29
CA PHE A 600 3.22 -8.31 7.81
C PHE A 600 4.30 -7.86 8.79
N ASP A 601 5.24 -7.05 8.30
CA ASP A 601 6.40 -6.61 9.08
C ASP A 601 6.26 -5.19 9.65
N ALA A 602 5.14 -4.49 9.37
CA ALA A 602 4.90 -3.16 9.89
C ALA A 602 4.58 -3.16 11.40
N ALA A 603 5.02 -2.13 12.11
CA ALA A 603 4.61 -1.82 13.46
C ALA A 603 3.16 -1.33 13.48
N LEU A 604 2.46 -1.56 14.59
CA LEU A 604 1.13 -1.03 14.85
C LEU A 604 1.18 -0.12 16.08
N ASP A 605 0.66 1.09 15.97
CA ASP A 605 0.48 2.01 17.09
C ASP A 605 -0.96 2.51 17.07
N LEU A 606 -1.79 1.89 17.92
CA LEU A 606 -3.22 2.17 18.00
C LEU A 606 -3.55 2.79 19.35
N PHE A 607 -3.85 4.09 19.39
CA PHE A 607 -3.91 4.86 20.63
C PHE A 607 -5.31 5.08 21.23
N ALA A 608 -6.37 4.56 20.60
CA ALA A 608 -7.75 4.44 21.10
C ALA A 608 -8.28 5.58 22.00
N PRO A 609 -9.21 6.44 21.53
CA PRO A 609 -9.75 7.53 22.33
C PRO A 609 -10.54 7.07 23.58
N GLN A 610 -10.92 5.78 23.66
CA GLN A 610 -11.66 5.20 24.79
C GLN A 610 -11.19 3.76 25.07
N ALA A 611 -10.55 3.53 26.23
CA ALA A 611 -9.95 2.25 26.62
C ALA A 611 -10.92 1.04 26.70
N ALA A 612 -12.24 1.26 26.63
CA ALA A 612 -13.26 0.20 26.73
C ALA A 612 -13.67 -0.41 25.37
N LEU A 613 -13.42 0.28 24.25
CA LEU A 613 -13.73 -0.23 22.91
C LEU A 613 -12.51 -0.95 22.31
N PRO A 614 -12.72 -1.95 21.43
CA PRO A 614 -11.61 -2.59 20.73
C PRO A 614 -10.92 -1.58 19.81
N ALA A 615 -9.63 -1.34 20.05
CA ALA A 615 -8.83 -0.58 19.09
C ALA A 615 -8.43 -1.44 17.90
N LEU A 616 -8.33 -2.76 18.10
CA LEU A 616 -8.21 -3.72 17.01
C LEU A 616 -9.28 -4.81 17.14
N THR A 617 -10.28 -4.83 16.26
CA THR A 617 -11.31 -5.88 16.34
C THR A 617 -10.72 -7.22 15.92
N SER A 618 -10.06 -7.31 14.76
CA SER A 618 -9.45 -8.56 14.31
C SER A 618 -8.22 -8.35 13.45
N ALA A 619 -7.22 -9.21 13.66
CA ALA A 619 -6.06 -9.34 12.78
C ALA A 619 -5.94 -10.77 12.27
N SER A 620 -5.83 -10.93 10.95
CA SER A 620 -5.63 -12.21 10.28
C SER A 620 -4.52 -12.09 9.24
N ILE A 621 -3.38 -12.72 9.51
CA ILE A 621 -2.17 -12.70 8.68
C ILE A 621 -1.89 -14.13 8.20
N ALA A 622 -1.82 -14.31 6.89
CA ALA A 622 -1.60 -15.61 6.26
C ALA A 622 -0.13 -16.08 6.36
N GLY A 623 0.81 -15.13 6.29
CA GLY A 623 2.25 -15.36 6.41
C GLY A 623 2.76 -15.08 7.81
N GLY A 624 4.02 -14.67 7.89
CA GLY A 624 4.72 -14.36 9.13
C GLY A 624 4.64 -12.90 9.56
N VAL A 625 5.13 -12.65 10.77
CA VAL A 625 5.36 -11.31 11.31
C VAL A 625 6.78 -11.29 11.85
N SER A 626 7.61 -10.38 11.35
CA SER A 626 9.00 -10.26 11.79
C SER A 626 9.38 -8.84 12.16
N ARG A 627 10.18 -8.68 13.23
CA ARG A 627 10.78 -7.40 13.64
C ARG A 627 9.78 -6.24 13.76
N SER A 628 8.62 -6.54 14.35
CA SER A 628 7.50 -5.62 14.43
C SER A 628 7.07 -5.42 15.89
N ALA A 629 6.70 -4.19 16.24
CA ALA A 629 6.18 -3.82 17.55
C ALA A 629 4.72 -3.37 17.41
N TRP A 630 3.82 -3.97 18.17
CA TRP A 630 2.40 -3.68 18.18
C TRP A 630 2.02 -3.11 19.54
N GLU A 631 1.70 -1.82 19.58
CA GLU A 631 1.18 -1.10 20.72
C GLU A 631 -0.31 -0.84 20.48
N ILE A 632 -1.19 -1.44 21.28
CA ILE A 632 -2.64 -1.37 21.09
C ILE A 632 -3.31 -0.95 22.39
N ALA A 633 -3.80 0.28 22.43
CA ALA A 633 -4.60 0.80 23.52
C ALA A 633 -6.01 0.17 23.51
N GLY A 634 -6.48 -0.41 24.61
CA GLY A 634 -7.80 -1.04 24.69
C GLY A 634 -7.80 -2.52 24.29
N ASN A 635 -8.92 -3.01 23.75
CA ASN A 635 -9.13 -4.45 23.53
C ASN A 635 -8.72 -4.92 22.12
N LEU A 636 -8.31 -6.19 22.02
CA LEU A 636 -8.08 -6.93 20.77
C LEU A 636 -9.04 -8.14 20.69
N ASN A 637 -10.03 -8.20 19.79
CA ASN A 637 -11.01 -9.30 19.87
C ASN A 637 -10.50 -10.63 19.29
N SER A 638 -9.60 -10.62 18.31
CA SER A 638 -8.98 -11.85 17.80
C SER A 638 -7.67 -11.59 17.06
N LEU A 639 -6.73 -12.51 17.21
CA LEU A 639 -5.44 -12.48 16.53
C LEU A 639 -5.15 -13.83 15.89
N ARG A 640 -4.84 -13.82 14.59
CA ARG A 640 -4.40 -15.00 13.87
C ARG A 640 -3.21 -14.66 12.97
N ILE A 641 -2.08 -15.29 13.23
CA ILE A 641 -0.88 -15.27 12.39
C ILE A 641 -0.56 -16.73 12.06
N ASN A 642 -0.72 -17.14 10.80
CA ASN A 642 -0.54 -18.54 10.43
C ASN A 642 0.94 -18.92 10.19
N GLY A 643 1.77 -17.95 9.78
CA GLY A 643 3.20 -18.13 9.55
C GLY A 643 4.04 -17.89 10.81
N PRO A 644 5.39 -17.92 10.66
CA PRO A 644 6.31 -17.73 11.76
C PRO A 644 6.27 -16.30 12.31
N VAL A 645 6.43 -16.17 13.62
CA VAL A 645 6.45 -14.91 14.35
C VAL A 645 7.81 -14.76 15.00
N SER A 646 8.58 -13.73 14.62
CA SER A 646 9.97 -13.58 15.07
C SER A 646 10.32 -12.15 15.44
N GLN A 647 10.98 -11.96 16.59
CA GLN A 647 11.31 -10.62 17.11
C GLN A 647 10.09 -9.67 17.11
N TRP A 648 8.92 -10.21 17.46
CA TRP A 648 7.65 -9.48 17.50
C TRP A 648 7.21 -9.20 18.93
N THR A 649 6.76 -7.98 19.21
CA THR A 649 6.18 -7.62 20.51
C THR A 649 4.75 -7.13 20.33
N ALA A 650 3.86 -7.58 21.19
CA ALA A 650 2.48 -7.12 21.23
C ALA A 650 2.15 -6.65 22.65
N ASP A 651 2.06 -5.35 22.85
CA ASP A 651 1.73 -4.72 24.13
C ASP A 651 0.30 -4.12 24.03
N ILE A 652 -0.65 -4.75 24.73
CA ILE A 652 -2.09 -4.44 24.66
C ILE A 652 -2.60 -4.00 26.03
N THR A 653 -3.19 -2.80 26.12
CA THR A 653 -3.61 -2.24 27.41
C THR A 653 -4.97 -2.73 27.92
N GLY A 654 -5.61 -3.69 27.22
CA GLY A 654 -6.88 -4.31 27.60
C GLY A 654 -6.88 -5.85 27.47
N ASN A 655 -8.04 -6.41 27.14
CA ASN A 655 -8.22 -7.84 26.92
C ASN A 655 -7.82 -8.24 25.50
N ILE A 656 -7.29 -9.45 25.35
CA ILE A 656 -7.05 -10.10 24.06
C ILE A 656 -8.02 -11.27 23.94
N GLY A 657 -8.70 -11.43 22.81
CA GLY A 657 -9.53 -12.61 22.53
C GLY A 657 -8.70 -13.82 22.09
N PRO A 658 -9.24 -14.74 21.28
CA PRO A 658 -8.50 -15.92 20.82
C PRO A 658 -7.25 -15.53 20.02
N VAL A 659 -6.13 -16.20 20.31
CA VAL A 659 -4.83 -15.99 19.67
C VAL A 659 -4.39 -17.28 18.97
N THR A 660 -4.08 -17.20 17.69
CA THR A 660 -3.46 -18.29 16.92
C THR A 660 -2.15 -17.80 16.31
N LEU A 661 -1.06 -18.50 16.55
CA LEU A 661 0.27 -18.17 16.04
C LEU A 661 0.89 -19.40 15.36
N GLY A 662 1.79 -19.16 14.40
CA GLY A 662 2.67 -20.18 13.86
C GLY A 662 3.79 -20.53 14.85
N THR A 663 5.02 -20.64 14.35
CA THR A 663 6.21 -20.81 15.19
C THR A 663 6.64 -19.47 15.76
N VAL A 664 6.75 -19.36 17.08
CA VAL A 664 7.10 -18.13 17.77
C VAL A 664 8.57 -18.16 18.20
N VAL A 665 9.35 -17.14 17.85
CA VAL A 665 10.79 -17.03 18.14
C VAL A 665 11.10 -15.64 18.69
N ALA A 666 11.71 -15.57 19.88
CA ALA A 666 12.08 -14.31 20.55
C ALA A 666 10.97 -13.24 20.51
N SER A 667 9.72 -13.65 20.75
CA SER A 667 8.54 -12.78 20.58
C SER A 667 7.65 -12.81 21.81
N SER A 668 7.06 -11.67 22.15
CA SER A 668 6.34 -11.49 23.41
C SER A 668 4.95 -10.92 23.24
N ILE A 669 4.00 -11.40 24.05
CA ILE A 669 2.65 -10.85 24.18
C ILE A 669 2.48 -10.35 25.60
N ARG A 670 2.07 -9.10 25.76
CA ARG A 670 1.70 -8.51 27.06
C ARG A 670 0.31 -7.92 26.97
N ALA A 671 -0.55 -8.30 27.92
CA ALA A 671 -1.88 -7.77 28.09
C ALA A 671 -2.07 -7.29 29.53
N SER A 672 -2.73 -6.14 29.73
CA SER A 672 -3.14 -5.72 31.08
C SER A 672 -4.37 -6.51 31.60
N GLY A 673 -5.14 -7.06 30.67
CA GLY A 673 -6.38 -7.80 30.89
C GLY A 673 -6.25 -9.31 30.70
N ASP A 674 -7.39 -9.95 30.45
CA ASP A 674 -7.47 -11.39 30.16
C ASP A 674 -7.06 -11.66 28.71
N ILE A 675 -6.39 -12.80 28.49
CA ILE A 675 -6.02 -13.30 27.17
C ILE A 675 -6.90 -14.50 26.86
N GLY A 676 -7.53 -14.54 25.70
CA GLY A 676 -8.32 -15.67 25.24
C GLY A 676 -7.46 -16.93 25.04
N PRO A 677 -8.04 -18.01 24.51
CA PRO A 677 -7.29 -19.23 24.26
C PRO A 677 -6.16 -18.96 23.26
N ILE A 678 -4.94 -19.34 23.63
CA ILE A 678 -3.74 -19.25 22.80
C ILE A 678 -3.46 -20.61 22.17
N ARG A 679 -3.29 -20.63 20.85
CA ARG A 679 -2.80 -21.78 20.10
C ARG A 679 -1.57 -21.38 19.31
N ALA A 680 -0.46 -22.08 19.51
CA ALA A 680 0.78 -21.88 18.75
C ALA A 680 1.25 -23.19 18.12
N VAL A 681 2.00 -23.11 17.01
CA VAL A 681 2.66 -24.30 16.43
C VAL A 681 3.82 -24.70 17.33
N ALA A 682 4.72 -23.78 17.64
CA ALA A 682 5.85 -23.93 18.57
C ALA A 682 6.19 -22.56 19.18
N TRP A 683 6.88 -22.53 20.30
CA TRP A 683 7.29 -21.29 20.96
C TRP A 683 8.70 -21.45 21.53
N ASP A 684 9.70 -20.96 20.81
CA ASP A 684 11.11 -21.17 21.14
C ASP A 684 11.61 -20.22 22.23
N ALA A 685 11.30 -18.91 22.10
CA ALA A 685 11.74 -17.90 23.05
C ALA A 685 10.79 -16.69 23.10
N GLY A 686 10.85 -15.93 24.19
CA GLY A 686 10.05 -14.73 24.44
C GLY A 686 9.19 -14.86 25.69
N ALA A 687 8.14 -14.04 25.81
CA ALA A 687 7.33 -14.00 27.02
C ALA A 687 5.83 -13.84 26.76
N ILE A 688 4.99 -14.48 27.58
CA ILE A 688 3.55 -14.24 27.64
C ILE A 688 3.22 -13.59 28.98
N THR A 689 2.59 -12.42 28.99
CA THR A 689 2.17 -11.73 30.22
C THR A 689 0.70 -11.33 30.15
N GLY A 690 -0.10 -11.71 31.14
CA GLY A 690 -1.53 -11.36 31.18
C GLY A 690 -2.16 -11.54 32.56
N ARG A 691 -3.46 -11.25 32.69
CA ARG A 691 -4.21 -11.52 33.92
C ARG A 691 -4.63 -12.99 34.03
N SER A 692 -5.29 -13.50 33.01
CA SER A 692 -5.71 -14.90 32.94
C SER A 692 -5.85 -15.39 31.49
N THR A 693 -5.90 -16.71 31.30
CA THR A 693 -6.31 -17.32 30.04
C THR A 693 -7.07 -18.63 30.25
N SER A 694 -8.02 -18.92 29.36
CA SER A 694 -8.75 -20.19 29.40
C SER A 694 -7.89 -21.36 28.92
N GLN A 695 -6.95 -21.14 27.99
CA GLN A 695 -6.13 -22.20 27.43
C GLN A 695 -4.86 -21.68 26.78
N ILE A 696 -3.75 -22.43 26.91
CA ILE A 696 -2.56 -22.32 26.08
C ILE A 696 -2.28 -23.70 25.49
N SER A 697 -2.16 -23.80 24.16
CA SER A 697 -1.92 -25.06 23.47
C SER A 697 -0.85 -24.93 22.41
N ILE A 698 0.26 -25.65 22.60
CA ILE A 698 1.36 -25.75 21.65
C ILE A 698 1.21 -27.08 20.93
N THR A 699 0.83 -27.04 19.65
CA THR A 699 0.29 -28.22 18.97
C THR A 699 1.29 -28.96 18.09
N GLY A 700 2.37 -28.29 17.67
CA GLY A 700 3.26 -28.76 16.61
C GLY A 700 2.59 -28.75 15.24
N ASP A 701 3.39 -29.07 14.22
CA ASP A 701 2.93 -29.33 12.85
C ASP A 701 3.67 -30.54 12.30
N ARG A 702 2.97 -31.68 12.26
CA ARG A 702 3.52 -32.95 11.76
C ARG A 702 3.87 -32.91 10.28
N ARG A 703 3.18 -32.09 9.47
CA ARG A 703 3.49 -31.97 8.03
C ARG A 703 4.78 -31.19 7.81
N ALA A 704 5.06 -30.22 8.67
CA ALA A 704 6.28 -29.42 8.65
C ALA A 704 7.44 -30.03 9.48
N GLY A 705 7.24 -31.18 10.12
CA GLY A 705 8.25 -31.81 10.99
C GLY A 705 8.49 -31.08 12.32
N ILE A 706 7.62 -30.15 12.70
CA ILE A 706 7.74 -29.33 13.92
C ILE A 706 7.07 -30.07 15.09
N ARG A 707 7.84 -30.32 16.15
CA ARG A 707 7.40 -31.10 17.33
C ARG A 707 6.40 -30.37 18.23
N GLY A 708 6.41 -29.04 18.19
CA GLY A 708 5.57 -28.20 19.02
C GLY A 708 6.15 -27.99 20.41
N ASP A 709 7.40 -27.54 20.43
CA ASP A 709 8.16 -27.31 21.65
C ASP A 709 7.83 -25.93 22.24
N PHE A 710 8.02 -25.78 23.56
CA PHE A 710 7.78 -24.54 24.31
C PHE A 710 8.98 -24.20 25.21
N GLY A 711 9.60 -23.04 25.00
CA GLY A 711 10.77 -22.54 25.74
C GLY A 711 10.66 -21.06 26.11
N ALA A 712 9.44 -20.52 26.17
CA ALA A 712 9.20 -19.14 26.57
C ALA A 712 8.83 -18.98 28.05
N ASP A 713 9.06 -17.78 28.54
CA ASP A 713 8.58 -17.35 29.85
C ASP A 713 7.07 -17.10 29.80
N ALA A 714 6.37 -17.35 30.90
CA ALA A 714 4.98 -16.93 31.04
C ALA A 714 4.73 -16.37 32.43
N THR A 715 4.03 -15.25 32.50
CA THR A 715 3.63 -14.59 33.75
C THR A 715 2.14 -14.29 33.72
N PHE A 716 1.36 -14.94 34.57
CA PHE A 716 -0.06 -14.59 34.76
C PHE A 716 -0.31 -14.08 36.16
N ASN A 717 -0.79 -12.85 36.28
CA ASN A 717 -1.09 -12.24 37.57
C ASN A 717 -2.60 -12.06 37.78
N ASN A 718 -3.23 -13.03 38.46
CA ASN A 718 -4.62 -12.94 38.88
C ASN A 718 -4.71 -12.86 40.41
N PRO A 719 -4.90 -11.66 41.00
CA PRO A 719 -4.98 -11.51 42.45
C PRO A 719 -6.23 -12.15 43.06
N GLY A 720 -7.23 -12.54 42.24
CA GLY A 720 -8.43 -13.22 42.70
C GLY A 720 -8.18 -14.71 42.98
N THR A 721 -8.30 -15.14 44.24
CA THR A 721 -8.02 -16.53 44.66
C THR A 721 -9.01 -17.58 44.12
N ARG A 722 -10.18 -17.17 43.63
CA ARG A 722 -11.23 -18.08 43.10
C ARG A 722 -11.35 -18.10 41.58
N THR A 723 -10.79 -17.11 40.90
CA THR A 723 -10.76 -17.05 39.44
C THR A 723 -9.54 -17.81 38.92
N ARG A 724 -9.72 -18.54 37.82
CA ARG A 724 -8.61 -19.28 37.22
C ARG A 724 -7.71 -18.32 36.47
N SER A 725 -6.41 -18.46 36.70
CA SER A 725 -5.36 -17.76 35.94
C SER A 725 -5.08 -18.52 34.66
N ILE A 726 -5.11 -19.86 34.71
CA ILE A 726 -5.01 -20.72 33.52
C ILE A 726 -6.06 -21.84 33.60
N GLY A 727 -6.89 -21.96 32.57
CA GLY A 727 -7.77 -23.12 32.43
C GLY A 727 -7.01 -24.39 32.06
N ALA A 728 -6.35 -24.43 30.91
CA ALA A 728 -5.53 -25.56 30.48
C ALA A 728 -4.25 -25.12 29.79
N PHE A 729 -3.09 -25.60 30.24
CA PHE A 729 -1.80 -25.46 29.55
C PHE A 729 -1.42 -26.82 28.95
N SER A 730 -1.08 -26.87 27.65
CA SER A 730 -0.75 -28.12 26.95
C SER A 730 0.38 -27.92 25.94
N VAL A 731 1.39 -28.79 25.99
CA VAL A 731 2.52 -28.82 25.04
C VAL A 731 2.60 -30.21 24.41
N ALA A 732 2.53 -30.28 23.08
CA ALA A 732 2.60 -31.53 22.32
C ALA A 732 4.04 -32.06 22.20
N GLY A 733 5.03 -31.16 22.12
CA GLY A 733 6.46 -31.46 22.08
C GLY A 733 7.12 -31.34 23.45
N ASP A 734 8.38 -30.92 23.44
CA ASP A 734 9.21 -30.72 24.62
C ASP A 734 8.95 -29.34 25.27
N PHE A 735 9.09 -29.25 26.60
CA PHE A 735 9.17 -27.98 27.31
C PHE A 735 10.63 -27.77 27.72
N ILE A 736 11.28 -26.72 27.19
CA ILE A 736 12.73 -26.53 27.32
C ILE A 736 13.05 -25.14 27.86
N GLY A 737 13.54 -25.07 29.09
CA GLY A 737 13.96 -23.80 29.70
C GLY A 737 12.81 -22.84 29.99
N GLY A 738 13.15 -21.72 30.63
CA GLY A 738 12.22 -20.63 30.92
C GLY A 738 11.62 -20.66 32.32
N VAL A 739 10.98 -19.55 32.68
CA VAL A 739 10.32 -19.34 33.97
C VAL A 739 8.82 -19.18 33.77
N PHE A 740 8.05 -19.99 34.49
CA PHE A 740 6.60 -19.97 34.45
C PHE A 740 6.05 -19.46 35.78
N ARG A 741 5.69 -18.17 35.83
CA ARG A 741 5.17 -17.48 37.02
C ARG A 741 3.66 -17.34 36.97
N LEU A 742 2.98 -17.75 38.03
CA LEU A 742 1.52 -17.72 38.09
C LEU A 742 1.03 -17.23 39.45
N THR A 743 0.03 -16.35 39.45
CA THR A 743 -0.80 -16.10 40.63
C THR A 743 -2.26 -16.42 40.35
N GLY A 744 -2.92 -17.17 41.24
CA GLY A 744 -4.30 -17.67 41.11
C GLY A 744 -4.41 -19.12 40.62
N SER A 745 -5.63 -19.63 40.40
CA SER A 745 -5.86 -21.09 40.20
C SER A 745 -5.51 -21.60 38.79
N VAL A 746 -4.96 -22.82 38.69
CA VAL A 746 -4.68 -23.54 37.43
C VAL A 746 -5.49 -24.84 37.35
N ASN A 747 -6.16 -25.12 36.24
CA ASN A 747 -6.98 -26.34 36.14
C ASN A 747 -6.26 -27.54 35.52
N SER A 748 -5.42 -27.38 34.50
CA SER A 748 -4.55 -28.47 34.05
C SER A 748 -3.27 -27.95 33.42
N PHE A 749 -2.14 -28.61 33.67
CA PHE A 749 -0.86 -28.36 33.03
C PHE A 749 -0.32 -29.68 32.47
N THR A 750 -0.15 -29.77 31.16
CA THR A 750 0.24 -31.02 30.49
C THR A 750 1.40 -30.82 29.53
N VAL A 751 2.44 -31.65 29.65
CA VAL A 751 3.56 -31.71 28.68
C VAL A 751 3.69 -33.15 28.20
N ALA A 752 3.52 -33.37 26.90
CA ALA A 752 3.54 -34.70 26.30
C ALA A 752 4.97 -35.17 25.93
N GLY A 753 5.89 -34.24 25.71
CA GLY A 753 7.32 -34.51 25.52
C GLY A 753 8.11 -34.43 26.83
N THR A 754 9.38 -34.07 26.70
CA THR A 754 10.31 -33.92 27.83
C THR A 754 10.23 -32.51 28.39
N THR A 755 10.09 -32.37 29.70
CA THR A 755 10.28 -31.11 30.43
C THR A 755 11.73 -31.03 30.90
N ARG A 756 12.47 -29.99 30.51
CA ARG A 756 13.87 -29.79 30.89
C ARG A 756 14.11 -28.36 31.37
N ASN A 757 14.83 -28.20 32.47
CA ASN A 757 15.23 -26.89 33.02
C ASN A 757 14.06 -25.89 33.18
N LEU A 758 12.86 -26.38 33.55
CA LEU A 758 11.70 -25.52 33.82
C LEU A 758 11.71 -25.10 35.29
N ASP A 759 11.60 -23.80 35.54
CA ASP A 759 11.27 -23.25 36.86
C ASP A 759 9.81 -22.78 36.87
N LEU A 760 8.93 -23.58 37.49
CA LEU A 760 7.53 -23.21 37.68
C LEU A 760 7.33 -22.61 39.07
N GLU A 761 6.95 -21.34 39.13
CA GLU A 761 6.69 -20.58 40.35
C GLU A 761 5.20 -20.22 40.43
N HIS A 762 4.46 -20.82 41.36
CA HIS A 762 3.04 -20.57 41.55
C HIS A 762 2.75 -20.01 42.95
N GLN A 763 1.97 -18.92 43.01
CA GLN A 763 1.57 -18.25 44.24
C GLN A 763 0.06 -17.93 44.27
N GLY A 764 -0.68 -18.53 45.20
CA GLY A 764 -2.08 -18.24 45.46
C GLY A 764 -3.04 -18.99 44.52
N GLY A 765 -4.18 -19.43 45.04
CA GLY A 765 -5.12 -20.30 44.32
C GLY A 765 -4.69 -21.78 44.30
N ASP A 766 -5.47 -22.65 43.66
CA ASP A 766 -5.20 -24.10 43.61
C ASP A 766 -4.74 -24.55 42.22
N VAL A 767 -3.86 -25.56 42.16
CA VAL A 767 -3.48 -26.27 40.93
C VAL A 767 -4.14 -27.64 40.91
N ARG A 768 -5.09 -27.88 40.00
CA ARG A 768 -5.88 -29.12 40.03
C ARG A 768 -5.15 -30.35 39.50
N ALA A 769 -4.44 -30.22 38.38
CA ALA A 769 -3.75 -31.35 37.77
C ALA A 769 -2.50 -30.90 36.99
N VAL A 770 -1.39 -31.58 37.20
CA VAL A 770 -0.16 -31.46 36.43
C VAL A 770 0.20 -32.84 35.90
N SER A 771 0.37 -32.98 34.59
CA SER A 771 0.68 -34.24 33.91
C SER A 771 1.87 -34.05 32.99
N LEU A 772 3.01 -34.61 33.40
CA LEU A 772 4.26 -34.55 32.65
C LEU A 772 4.59 -35.95 32.13
N ARG A 773 5.35 -36.07 31.05
CA ARG A 773 5.86 -37.37 30.62
C ARG A 773 7.22 -37.63 31.24
N GLU A 774 8.26 -36.98 30.74
CA GLU A 774 9.62 -37.08 31.25
C GLU A 774 10.05 -35.72 31.81
N VAL A 775 10.61 -35.70 33.02
CA VAL A 775 11.07 -34.48 33.68
C VAL A 775 12.56 -34.59 33.99
N ASN A 776 13.35 -33.65 33.49
CA ASN A 776 14.79 -33.58 33.71
C ASN A 776 15.17 -32.23 34.31
N ASP A 777 15.89 -32.22 35.44
CA ASP A 777 16.45 -31.01 36.06
C ASP A 777 15.47 -29.82 36.15
N SER A 778 14.20 -30.08 36.46
CA SER A 778 13.14 -29.07 36.50
C SER A 778 12.57 -28.92 37.89
N SER A 779 12.34 -27.67 38.30
CA SER A 779 11.87 -27.32 39.63
C SER A 779 10.44 -26.81 39.59
N PHE A 780 9.60 -27.34 40.48
CA PHE A 780 8.19 -26.95 40.60
C PHE A 780 7.94 -26.44 42.01
N ALA A 781 7.72 -25.13 42.14
CA ALA A 781 7.47 -24.46 43.41
C ALA A 781 6.05 -23.89 43.46
N VAL A 782 5.20 -24.49 44.29
CA VAL A 782 3.85 -24.05 44.64
C VAL A 782 3.90 -23.47 46.06
N PHE A 783 4.06 -22.15 46.15
CA PHE A 783 4.32 -21.48 47.43
C PHE A 783 3.07 -21.31 48.30
N SER A 784 1.86 -21.40 47.73
CA SER A 784 0.60 -21.36 48.47
C SER A 784 -0.55 -22.04 47.72
N GLY A 785 -1.56 -22.49 48.45
CA GLY A 785 -2.70 -23.25 47.90
C GLY A 785 -2.46 -24.76 47.83
N THR A 786 -3.31 -25.48 47.10
CA THR A 786 -3.27 -26.95 46.97
C THR A 786 -2.92 -27.37 45.55
N LEU A 787 -1.91 -28.24 45.39
CA LEU A 787 -1.68 -29.03 44.18
C LEU A 787 -2.44 -30.36 44.33
N ALA A 788 -3.55 -30.54 43.62
CA ALA A 788 -4.41 -31.71 43.85
C ALA A 788 -3.87 -33.00 43.20
N GLN A 789 -3.23 -32.92 42.03
CA GLN A 789 -2.63 -34.09 41.40
C GLN A 789 -1.39 -33.70 40.59
N LEU A 790 -0.29 -34.42 40.79
CA LEU A 790 0.92 -34.35 39.96
C LEU A 790 1.24 -35.76 39.46
N THR A 791 1.27 -35.94 38.15
CA THR A 791 1.62 -37.21 37.51
C THR A 791 2.80 -37.07 36.58
N ALA A 792 3.74 -38.01 36.62
CA ALA A 792 4.80 -38.11 35.62
C ALA A 792 5.09 -39.57 35.24
N THR A 793 5.63 -39.79 34.04
CA THR A 793 6.15 -41.12 33.65
C THR A 793 7.53 -41.36 34.25
N ARG A 794 8.40 -40.35 34.26
CA ARG A 794 9.76 -40.41 34.80
C ARG A 794 10.23 -39.03 35.28
N TRP A 795 11.01 -38.99 36.36
CA TRP A 795 11.59 -37.77 36.92
C TRP A 795 13.06 -37.96 37.30
N THR A 796 13.95 -37.16 36.70
CA THR A 796 15.40 -37.21 36.93
C THR A 796 15.98 -35.81 37.14
N GLY A 797 16.22 -35.42 38.38
CA GLY A 797 16.78 -34.12 38.77
C GLY A 797 15.72 -33.04 39.03
N GLY A 798 16.14 -31.95 39.68
CA GLY A 798 15.28 -30.84 40.12
C GLY A 798 14.58 -31.07 41.47
N ALA A 799 13.59 -30.24 41.78
CA ALA A 799 12.87 -30.29 43.06
C ALA A 799 11.36 -30.04 42.91
N VAL A 800 10.56 -30.64 43.79
CA VAL A 800 9.13 -30.34 43.94
C VAL A 800 8.89 -29.72 45.31
N ARG A 801 8.46 -28.47 45.34
CA ARG A 801 8.17 -27.71 46.56
C ARG A 801 6.71 -27.32 46.57
N ALA A 802 5.91 -27.80 47.52
CA ALA A 802 4.47 -27.50 47.52
C ALA A 802 3.88 -27.51 48.93
N LEU A 803 3.27 -26.39 49.35
CA LEU A 803 2.66 -26.29 50.69
C LEU A 803 1.62 -27.38 50.98
N THR A 804 0.80 -27.75 50.00
CA THR A 804 -0.11 -28.90 50.06
C THR A 804 -0.17 -29.61 48.71
N LEU A 805 0.06 -30.92 48.69
CA LEU A 805 -0.01 -31.81 47.53
C LEU A 805 -0.91 -33.01 47.84
N ASN A 806 -2.08 -33.15 47.23
CA ASN A 806 -2.99 -34.26 47.58
C ASN A 806 -2.53 -35.61 47.01
N ALA A 807 -2.01 -35.64 45.79
CA ALA A 807 -1.54 -36.88 45.15
C ALA A 807 -0.35 -36.62 44.24
N LEU A 808 0.73 -37.37 44.45
CA LEU A 808 1.88 -37.46 43.56
C LEU A 808 2.00 -38.89 43.02
N THR A 809 1.84 -39.07 41.71
CA THR A 809 1.82 -40.40 41.08
C THR A 809 2.82 -40.50 39.94
N MET A 810 3.86 -41.29 40.13
CA MET A 810 4.77 -41.70 39.05
C MET A 810 4.28 -43.04 38.48
N THR A 811 3.93 -43.07 37.20
CA THR A 811 3.31 -44.27 36.63
C THR A 811 4.27 -45.18 35.87
N GLY A 812 5.38 -44.68 35.30
CA GLY A 812 6.19 -45.46 34.34
C GLY A 812 5.44 -45.76 33.03
N ASP A 813 6.18 -46.14 31.97
CA ASP A 813 5.58 -46.53 30.69
C ASP A 813 5.53 -48.05 30.57
N ALA A 814 4.36 -48.62 30.90
CA ALA A 814 4.13 -50.06 30.79
C ALA A 814 4.28 -50.60 29.36
N ARG A 815 4.08 -49.78 28.32
CA ARG A 815 4.23 -50.22 26.92
C ARG A 815 5.70 -50.33 26.52
N ASN A 816 6.54 -49.46 27.06
CA ASN A 816 7.96 -49.38 26.73
C ASN A 816 8.87 -49.96 27.82
N ALA A 817 8.30 -50.65 28.82
CA ALA A 817 9.00 -51.21 29.97
C ALA A 817 9.89 -50.19 30.71
N VAL A 818 9.52 -48.91 30.68
CA VAL A 818 10.25 -47.85 31.38
C VAL A 818 9.71 -47.76 32.81
N PRO A 819 10.54 -47.98 33.84
CA PRO A 819 10.11 -47.84 35.23
C PRO A 819 9.70 -46.39 35.56
N GLY A 820 8.77 -46.24 36.51
CA GLY A 820 8.39 -44.94 37.05
C GLY A 820 9.42 -44.42 38.05
N ASP A 821 10.57 -43.95 37.57
CA ASP A 821 11.67 -43.52 38.44
C ASP A 821 11.48 -42.09 38.94
N PHE A 822 11.84 -41.85 40.20
CA PHE A 822 11.87 -40.53 40.82
C PHE A 822 13.22 -40.28 41.49
N ILE A 823 13.92 -39.24 41.01
CA ILE A 823 15.24 -38.81 41.49
C ILE A 823 15.22 -37.30 41.67
N ALA A 824 14.60 -36.79 42.73
CA ALA A 824 14.47 -35.36 43.00
C ALA A 824 14.20 -35.08 44.48
N GLU A 825 14.41 -33.84 44.90
CA GLU A 825 14.10 -33.39 46.26
C GLU A 825 12.63 -32.97 46.37
N PHE A 826 11.92 -33.46 47.38
CA PHE A 826 10.61 -32.92 47.78
C PHE A 826 10.81 -32.05 49.02
N GLU A 827 10.29 -30.82 49.03
CA GLU A 827 10.51 -29.90 50.15
C GLU A 827 9.21 -29.20 50.60
N ASN A 828 9.01 -29.13 51.92
CA ASN A 828 8.01 -28.33 52.65
C ASN A 828 6.53 -28.46 52.21
N GLY A 829 5.68 -29.09 53.05
CA GLY A 829 4.22 -29.09 52.89
C GLY A 829 3.48 -30.29 53.50
N THR A 830 2.19 -30.47 53.15
CA THR A 830 1.37 -31.67 53.43
C THR A 830 1.24 -32.51 52.17
N LEU A 831 1.52 -33.83 52.23
CA LEU A 831 1.36 -34.76 51.12
C LEU A 831 0.19 -35.73 51.39
N GLY A 832 -0.83 -35.81 50.54
CA GLY A 832 -1.91 -36.78 50.73
C GLY A 832 -1.42 -38.20 50.46
N SER A 833 -1.08 -38.49 49.21
CA SER A 833 -0.58 -39.78 48.77
C SER A 833 0.59 -39.66 47.80
N PHE A 834 1.54 -40.59 47.89
CA PHE A 834 2.62 -40.79 46.93
C PHE A 834 2.54 -42.19 46.36
N THR A 835 2.60 -42.34 45.04
CA THR A 835 2.58 -43.63 44.36
C THR A 835 3.66 -43.70 43.28
N LEU A 836 4.59 -44.66 43.37
CA LEU A 836 5.39 -45.14 42.25
C LEU A 836 4.80 -46.47 41.77
N ALA A 837 4.38 -46.54 40.50
CA ALA A 837 3.83 -47.74 39.89
C ALA A 837 4.82 -48.38 38.90
N ASN A 838 4.41 -49.52 38.31
CA ASN A 838 5.13 -50.23 37.25
C ASN A 838 6.59 -50.55 37.58
N ARG A 839 6.84 -51.12 38.77
CA ARG A 839 8.18 -51.45 39.28
C ARG A 839 9.17 -50.27 39.31
N GLY A 840 8.68 -49.02 39.38
CA GLY A 840 9.51 -47.82 39.48
C GLY A 840 10.45 -47.82 40.68
N SER A 841 11.64 -47.22 40.54
CA SER A 841 12.60 -47.07 41.63
C SER A 841 12.61 -45.64 42.18
N LEU A 842 12.65 -45.53 43.52
CA LEU A 842 12.94 -44.29 44.23
C LEU A 842 14.44 -44.27 44.59
N SER A 843 15.17 -43.26 44.13
CA SER A 843 16.58 -43.05 44.48
C SER A 843 16.90 -41.56 44.65
N GLY A 844 17.88 -41.20 45.48
CA GLY A 844 18.18 -39.80 45.84
C GLY A 844 17.51 -39.34 47.15
N ALA A 845 17.68 -38.06 47.52
CA ALA A 845 17.18 -37.51 48.78
C ALA A 845 15.66 -37.25 48.70
N PHE A 846 14.86 -38.02 49.43
CA PHE A 846 13.40 -37.87 49.50
C PHE A 846 13.00 -37.36 50.88
N SER A 847 13.24 -36.08 51.15
CA SER A 847 12.77 -35.46 52.39
C SER A 847 11.27 -35.19 52.31
N VAL A 848 10.48 -35.46 53.35
CA VAL A 848 9.07 -35.05 53.40
C VAL A 848 8.87 -34.17 54.62
N GLY A 849 8.72 -32.88 54.35
CA GLY A 849 8.67 -31.84 55.38
C GLY A 849 7.41 -31.81 56.25
N MET A 850 6.37 -32.65 56.06
CA MET A 850 5.27 -32.98 57.01
C MET A 850 4.08 -33.77 56.37
N ARG A 851 3.23 -34.38 57.23
CA ARG A 851 1.92 -35.06 56.99
C ARG A 851 1.78 -35.79 55.64
N ALA A 852 2.24 -37.05 55.56
CA ALA A 852 1.93 -38.00 54.48
C ALA A 852 0.81 -38.98 54.90
N GLN A 853 -0.31 -39.16 54.18
CA GLN A 853 -1.27 -40.23 54.55
C GLN A 853 -0.80 -41.60 54.08
N SER A 854 -0.37 -41.71 52.83
CA SER A 854 0.14 -42.96 52.26
C SER A 854 1.30 -42.76 51.29
N ILE A 855 2.29 -43.65 51.36
CA ILE A 855 3.40 -43.74 50.41
C ILE A 855 3.41 -45.17 49.88
N SER A 856 3.34 -45.36 48.57
CA SER A 856 3.33 -46.67 47.92
C SER A 856 4.36 -46.71 46.81
N VAL A 857 5.32 -47.63 46.86
CA VAL A 857 6.34 -47.84 45.83
C VAL A 857 6.21 -49.28 45.34
N ASP A 858 5.89 -49.47 44.06
CA ASP A 858 5.71 -50.79 43.46
C ASP A 858 7.05 -51.50 43.15
N GLY A 859 8.11 -50.73 42.91
CA GLY A 859 9.48 -51.24 42.76
C GLY A 859 10.29 -51.08 44.04
N GLU A 860 11.49 -50.52 43.92
CA GLU A 860 12.50 -50.50 44.98
C GLU A 860 12.88 -49.09 45.42
N VAL A 861 13.24 -48.94 46.69
CA VAL A 861 13.86 -47.72 47.22
C VAL A 861 15.34 -48.01 47.43
N ARG A 862 16.24 -47.23 46.80
CA ARG A 862 17.69 -47.48 46.81
C ARG A 862 18.47 -46.23 47.16
N GLY A 863 19.36 -46.31 48.16
CA GLY A 863 20.27 -45.20 48.49
C GLY A 863 19.54 -43.91 48.90
N SER A 864 18.30 -44.02 49.40
CA SER A 864 17.42 -42.90 49.67
C SER A 864 17.21 -42.69 51.16
N SER A 865 17.05 -41.43 51.57
CA SER A 865 16.60 -41.07 52.91
C SER A 865 15.19 -40.53 52.85
N ILE A 866 14.25 -41.19 53.54
CA ILE A 866 12.88 -40.76 53.75
C ILE A 866 12.78 -40.18 55.16
N LEU A 867 12.75 -38.85 55.27
CA LEU A 867 12.67 -38.14 56.54
C LEU A 867 11.26 -37.58 56.74
N MET A 868 10.67 -37.82 57.92
CA MET A 868 9.45 -37.20 58.40
C MET A 868 9.73 -36.39 59.67
N ALA A 869 9.78 -35.07 59.54
CA ALA A 869 10.07 -34.16 60.65
C ALA A 869 8.89 -33.22 60.95
N ALA A 870 8.84 -32.70 62.18
CA ALA A 870 7.87 -31.71 62.63
C ALA A 870 8.11 -30.33 61.99
N GLN A 871 7.06 -29.66 61.51
CA GLN A 871 7.06 -28.20 61.41
C GLN A 871 6.20 -27.61 62.52
N SER A 872 6.64 -26.49 63.05
CA SER A 872 6.41 -26.06 64.42
C SER A 872 4.97 -25.67 64.82
N ASN A 873 3.91 -25.84 63.99
CA ASN A 873 2.61 -25.19 64.27
C ASN A 873 1.29 -25.87 63.83
N THR A 874 1.21 -27.15 63.42
CA THR A 874 -0.09 -27.74 62.99
C THR A 874 -0.32 -29.20 63.39
N GLY A 875 -0.77 -29.48 64.63
CA GLY A 875 -1.39 -30.74 65.12
C GLY A 875 -0.59 -32.05 64.93
N VAL A 876 -0.86 -33.09 65.74
CA VAL A 876 -0.08 -34.35 65.74
C VAL A 876 -0.07 -35.03 64.35
N PRO A 877 1.08 -35.07 63.63
CA PRO A 877 1.20 -35.74 62.33
C PRO A 877 1.22 -37.27 62.50
N VAL A 878 0.58 -38.01 61.59
CA VAL A 878 0.65 -39.49 61.54
C VAL A 878 0.78 -39.94 60.09
N LEU A 879 1.81 -40.74 59.79
CA LEU A 879 1.85 -41.53 58.55
C LEU A 879 0.98 -42.77 58.76
N ARG A 880 -0.06 -42.95 57.92
CA ARG A 880 -0.90 -44.16 58.02
C ARG A 880 -0.24 -45.37 57.37
N THR A 881 0.39 -45.21 56.21
CA THR A 881 1.03 -46.36 55.55
C THR A 881 2.20 -45.96 54.66
N LEU A 882 3.35 -46.60 54.85
CA LEU A 882 4.39 -46.70 53.81
C LEU A 882 4.45 -48.16 53.35
N ARG A 883 4.33 -48.37 52.04
CA ARG A 883 4.44 -49.67 51.39
C ARG A 883 5.48 -49.60 50.27
N VAL A 884 6.48 -50.45 50.34
CA VAL A 884 7.43 -50.73 49.27
C VAL A 884 7.24 -52.19 48.88
N ASN A 885 6.87 -52.47 47.63
CA ASN A 885 6.61 -53.83 47.14
C ASN A 885 7.91 -54.60 46.86
N GLY A 886 8.95 -53.93 46.36
CA GLY A 886 10.30 -54.46 46.18
C GLY A 886 11.23 -54.20 47.38
N GLY A 887 12.53 -54.09 47.10
CA GLY A 887 13.56 -53.87 48.11
C GLY A 887 13.64 -52.43 48.66
N PHE A 888 13.92 -52.31 49.95
CA PHE A 888 14.35 -51.10 50.64
C PHE A 888 15.85 -51.25 50.96
N VAL A 889 16.70 -50.73 50.08
CA VAL A 889 18.12 -51.08 49.97
C VAL A 889 19.00 -49.87 50.28
N ASN A 890 19.96 -50.00 51.20
CA ASN A 890 20.87 -48.93 51.62
C ASN A 890 20.16 -47.61 51.88
N SER A 891 18.96 -47.68 52.47
CA SER A 891 18.04 -46.56 52.59
C SER A 891 17.64 -46.35 54.06
N GLU A 892 17.23 -45.14 54.39
CA GLU A 892 16.80 -44.80 55.74
C GLU A 892 15.38 -44.26 55.75
N PHE A 893 14.57 -44.71 56.72
CA PHE A 893 13.28 -44.12 57.04
C PHE A 893 13.37 -43.53 58.45
N ARG A 894 13.08 -42.24 58.61
CA ARG A 894 13.15 -41.53 59.89
C ARG A 894 11.83 -40.81 60.14
N SER A 895 11.27 -40.91 61.34
CA SER A 895 10.07 -40.17 61.74
C SER A 895 10.15 -39.77 63.20
N ASP A 896 9.84 -38.51 63.53
CA ASP A 896 9.72 -38.08 64.93
C ASP A 896 8.32 -38.36 65.53
N PHE A 897 7.40 -38.89 64.73
CA PHE A 897 5.99 -39.08 65.09
C PHE A 897 5.50 -40.52 64.89
N PRO A 898 4.30 -40.85 65.43
CA PRO A 898 3.69 -42.15 65.22
C PRO A 898 3.47 -42.52 63.74
N VAL A 899 3.70 -43.80 63.43
CA VAL A 899 3.47 -44.42 62.12
C VAL A 899 2.59 -45.65 62.31
N ASP A 900 1.47 -45.75 61.61
CA ASP A 900 0.52 -46.86 61.79
C ASP A 900 1.06 -48.17 61.18
N SER A 901 1.57 -48.12 59.93
CA SER A 901 2.02 -49.32 59.20
C SER A 901 3.17 -49.04 58.24
N LEU A 902 4.23 -49.84 58.34
CA LEU A 902 5.34 -49.92 57.38
C LEU A 902 5.33 -51.30 56.73
N SER A 903 5.56 -51.37 55.43
CA SER A 903 5.64 -52.64 54.71
C SER A 903 6.70 -52.59 53.63
N PHE A 904 7.62 -53.55 53.63
CA PHE A 904 8.71 -53.66 52.67
C PHE A 904 8.70 -55.05 52.03
N GLY A 905 9.05 -55.14 50.75
CA GLY A 905 9.26 -56.43 50.08
C GLY A 905 10.45 -57.14 50.72
N SER A 906 11.61 -56.49 50.68
CA SER A 906 12.84 -56.86 51.41
C SER A 906 13.51 -55.62 51.98
N MET A 907 14.38 -55.78 52.98
CA MET A 907 15.22 -54.72 53.53
C MET A 907 16.69 -55.19 53.54
N PHE A 908 17.58 -54.40 52.93
CA PHE A 908 19.01 -54.70 52.84
C PHE A 908 19.83 -53.46 53.20
N GLY A 909 20.71 -53.54 54.20
CA GLY A 909 21.60 -52.42 54.56
C GLY A 909 20.87 -51.14 54.99
N SER A 910 19.62 -51.26 55.48
CA SER A 910 18.69 -50.14 55.63
C SER A 910 18.26 -49.89 57.07
N GLY A 911 17.92 -48.63 57.40
CA GLY A 911 17.50 -48.22 58.75
C GLY A 911 16.07 -47.69 58.81
N VAL A 912 15.33 -48.03 59.87
CA VAL A 912 14.03 -47.42 60.22
C VAL A 912 14.16 -46.86 61.64
N TYR A 913 13.93 -45.56 61.83
CA TYR A 913 14.11 -44.88 63.12
C TYR A 913 12.88 -44.02 63.45
N ILE A 914 12.10 -44.42 64.44
CA ILE A 914 10.86 -43.73 64.87
C ILE A 914 11.06 -43.14 66.27
N GLY A 915 11.04 -41.82 66.40
CA GLY A 915 11.36 -41.08 67.63
C GLY A 915 12.84 -41.05 67.97
N ALA A 916 13.73 -41.32 67.01
CA ALA A 916 15.18 -41.38 67.20
C ALA A 916 15.93 -40.65 66.05
N PRO A 917 15.76 -39.32 65.90
CA PRO A 917 16.16 -38.60 64.69
C PRO A 917 17.65 -38.65 64.38
N ASN A 918 18.50 -38.61 65.42
CA ASN A 918 19.95 -38.56 65.29
C ASN A 918 20.64 -39.94 65.39
N LEU A 919 19.87 -41.02 65.50
CA LEU A 919 20.43 -42.35 65.72
C LEU A 919 20.86 -42.99 64.41
N VAL A 920 22.04 -43.62 64.39
CA VAL A 920 22.49 -44.46 63.27
C VAL A 920 22.85 -45.82 63.85
N GLY A 921 22.22 -46.89 63.34
CA GLY A 921 22.35 -48.24 63.87
C GLY A 921 21.51 -48.48 65.13
N LEU A 922 21.85 -49.53 65.89
CA LEU A 922 21.18 -49.81 67.16
C LEU A 922 21.59 -48.80 68.24
N PRO A 923 20.69 -48.45 69.18
CA PRO A 923 21.01 -47.52 70.25
C PRO A 923 22.04 -48.09 71.24
N ASP A 924 23.07 -47.30 71.54
CA ASP A 924 23.97 -47.50 72.67
C ASP A 924 23.32 -47.03 73.99
N PRO A 925 23.77 -47.52 75.15
CA PRO A 925 23.31 -47.04 76.45
C PRO A 925 23.53 -45.52 76.59
N GLY A 926 22.47 -44.73 76.51
CA GLY A 926 22.48 -43.26 76.55
C GLY A 926 21.93 -42.55 75.30
N ALA A 927 21.64 -43.28 74.22
CA ALA A 927 20.99 -42.74 73.04
C ALA A 927 19.55 -42.25 73.36
N GLN A 928 19.17 -41.09 72.84
CA GLN A 928 17.86 -40.50 73.07
C GLN A 928 16.82 -41.10 72.10
N VAL A 929 15.88 -41.90 72.62
CA VAL A 929 14.70 -42.41 71.88
C VAL A 929 13.42 -41.92 72.57
N SER A 930 12.62 -41.14 71.85
CA SER A 930 11.39 -40.50 72.34
C SER A 930 10.29 -41.51 72.66
N THR A 931 9.50 -41.26 73.71
CA THR A 931 8.24 -41.98 74.00
C THR A 931 7.18 -41.80 72.92
N GLU A 932 7.26 -40.70 72.16
CA GLU A 932 6.26 -40.34 71.16
C GLU A 932 6.43 -41.08 69.83
N GLY A 933 7.58 -41.76 69.64
CA GLY A 933 7.89 -42.54 68.44
C GLY A 933 7.21 -43.91 68.41
N VAL A 934 5.91 -43.96 68.13
CA VAL A 934 5.13 -45.21 68.07
C VAL A 934 5.09 -45.78 66.64
N LEU A 935 5.50 -47.04 66.46
CA LEU A 935 5.31 -47.81 65.23
C LEU A 935 4.26 -48.90 65.46
N GLY A 936 3.11 -48.80 64.78
CA GLY A 936 1.99 -49.73 64.93
C GLY A 936 2.28 -51.12 64.37
N ARG A 937 2.67 -51.21 63.11
CA ARG A 937 3.04 -52.48 62.46
C ARG A 937 4.18 -52.26 61.48
N ILE A 938 5.14 -53.18 61.46
CA ILE A 938 6.09 -53.31 60.36
C ILE A 938 6.06 -54.72 59.79
N GLU A 939 5.98 -54.83 58.47
CA GLU A 939 5.96 -56.10 57.74
C GLU A 939 7.07 -56.13 56.69
N VAL A 940 7.95 -57.12 56.77
CA VAL A 940 8.99 -57.39 55.80
C VAL A 940 8.70 -58.75 55.17
N ARG A 941 8.31 -58.76 53.89
CA ARG A 941 7.66 -59.91 53.24
C ARG A 941 8.61 -60.98 52.69
N GLY A 942 9.90 -60.70 52.54
CA GLY A 942 10.83 -61.64 51.90
C GLY A 942 10.68 -61.72 50.38
N VAL A 943 10.29 -60.61 49.75
CA VAL A 943 10.06 -60.51 48.30
C VAL A 943 11.04 -59.47 47.73
N GLY A 944 12.07 -59.91 47.00
CA GLY A 944 13.11 -59.02 46.46
C GLY A 944 14.31 -59.76 45.85
N GLU A 945 15.26 -59.01 45.27
CA GLU A 945 16.40 -59.54 44.52
C GLU A 945 17.37 -60.42 45.32
N SER A 946 17.48 -60.21 46.63
CA SER A 946 18.44 -60.92 47.51
C SER A 946 17.99 -62.32 47.93
N GLY A 947 16.71 -62.67 47.75
CA GLY A 947 16.11 -63.90 48.29
C GLY A 947 15.89 -63.89 49.83
N PHE A 948 16.48 -62.93 50.54
CA PHE A 948 16.33 -62.74 51.99
C PHE A 948 15.49 -61.51 52.28
N GLY A 949 14.56 -61.60 53.24
CA GLY A 949 13.68 -60.49 53.56
C GLY A 949 14.35 -59.38 54.37
N PHE A 950 15.35 -59.70 55.18
CA PHE A 950 15.96 -58.74 56.11
C PHE A 950 17.45 -59.07 56.31
N GLU A 951 18.34 -58.19 55.84
CA GLU A 951 19.80 -58.35 55.89
C GLU A 951 20.46 -57.00 56.19
N GLY A 952 21.46 -56.95 57.10
CA GLY A 952 22.20 -55.72 57.42
C GLY A 952 21.35 -54.51 57.83
N SER A 953 20.12 -54.74 58.32
CA SER A 953 19.10 -53.70 58.50
C SER A 953 18.66 -53.53 59.95
N VAL A 954 18.21 -52.33 60.32
CA VAL A 954 17.86 -51.99 61.70
C VAL A 954 16.48 -51.35 61.77
N ILE A 955 15.69 -51.70 62.78
CA ILE A 955 14.42 -51.04 63.10
C ILE A 955 14.47 -50.57 64.56
N VAL A 956 14.34 -49.25 64.76
CA VAL A 956 14.28 -48.61 66.07
C VAL A 956 12.98 -47.82 66.19
N ALA A 957 12.24 -48.02 67.27
CA ALA A 957 11.08 -47.19 67.61
C ALA A 957 10.97 -47.01 69.13
N GLY A 958 10.39 -45.90 69.59
CA GLY A 958 10.04 -45.75 71.01
C GLY A 958 9.14 -46.89 71.50
N LEU A 959 8.01 -47.09 70.82
CA LEU A 959 7.11 -48.25 71.00
C LEU A 959 6.90 -48.93 69.65
N LEU A 960 7.23 -50.22 69.54
CA LEU A 960 6.92 -51.04 68.37
C LEU A 960 5.82 -52.04 68.73
N ARG A 961 4.58 -51.87 68.27
CA ARG A 961 3.47 -52.75 68.67
C ARG A 961 3.52 -54.13 68.00
N SER A 962 3.92 -54.20 66.74
CA SER A 962 4.09 -55.47 66.04
C SER A 962 5.11 -55.42 64.90
N ALA A 963 5.88 -56.49 64.74
CA ALA A 963 6.77 -56.70 63.61
C ALA A 963 6.61 -58.10 63.04
N SER A 964 6.62 -58.24 61.71
CA SER A 964 6.59 -59.51 61.00
C SER A 964 7.73 -59.54 59.99
N ILE A 965 8.69 -60.44 60.15
CA ILE A 965 9.88 -60.52 59.30
C ILE A 965 9.99 -61.91 58.67
N ASN A 966 9.94 -61.99 57.35
CA ASN A 966 10.01 -63.25 56.61
C ASN A 966 11.43 -63.52 56.06
N GLU A 967 11.93 -64.73 56.25
CA GLU A 967 13.25 -65.22 55.83
C GLU A 967 14.39 -64.22 56.11
N PRO A 968 14.61 -63.79 57.37
CA PRO A 968 15.76 -62.95 57.72
C PRO A 968 17.07 -63.71 57.53
N ARG A 969 18.10 -63.02 57.03
CA ARG A 969 19.46 -63.55 56.97
C ARG A 969 20.15 -63.33 58.31
N THR A 970 20.91 -64.32 58.77
CA THR A 970 21.38 -64.36 60.17
C THR A 970 22.90 -64.35 60.32
N ASP A 971 23.63 -64.66 59.26
CA ASP A 971 25.08 -64.48 59.10
C ASP A 971 25.35 -63.04 58.64
N ASN A 972 25.14 -62.07 59.52
CA ASN A 972 25.29 -60.65 59.19
C ASN A 972 26.75 -60.17 59.04
N PHE A 973 27.67 -61.02 58.58
CA PHE A 973 29.08 -60.70 58.36
C PHE A 973 29.78 -59.94 59.51
N GLY A 974 29.32 -60.12 60.76
CA GLY A 974 29.83 -59.40 61.95
C GLY A 974 29.20 -58.03 62.24
N GLN A 975 28.23 -57.55 61.45
CA GLN A 975 27.48 -56.32 61.70
C GLN A 975 26.37 -56.53 62.75
N VAL A 976 26.00 -55.46 63.46
CA VAL A 976 24.93 -55.45 64.45
C VAL A 976 23.61 -55.09 63.74
N PHE A 977 22.66 -56.03 63.69
CA PHE A 977 21.31 -55.83 63.11
C PHE A 977 20.24 -56.28 64.11
N GLY A 978 19.02 -55.76 64.00
CA GLY A 978 17.93 -56.16 64.88
C GLY A 978 16.85 -55.11 65.10
N LEU A 979 15.91 -55.46 65.98
CA LEU A 979 14.84 -54.57 66.43
C LEU A 979 15.19 -54.04 67.81
N ALA A 980 15.01 -52.74 68.03
CA ALA A 980 15.17 -52.11 69.34
C ALA A 980 14.06 -51.10 69.62
N GLY A 981 13.69 -50.99 70.89
CA GLY A 981 12.75 -49.99 71.36
C GLY A 981 12.62 -50.00 72.87
N ARG A 982 11.94 -48.99 73.41
CA ARG A 982 11.61 -48.93 74.84
C ARG A 982 10.55 -49.95 75.20
N GLU A 983 9.56 -50.09 74.32
CA GLU A 983 8.54 -51.12 74.40
C GLU A 983 8.46 -51.89 73.08
N LEU A 984 8.55 -53.22 73.17
CA LEU A 984 8.37 -54.12 72.04
C LEU A 984 7.13 -54.99 72.28
N GLY A 985 6.19 -54.95 71.36
CA GLY A 985 5.05 -55.85 71.31
C GLY A 985 5.39 -57.18 70.64
N ALA A 986 4.49 -57.70 69.81
CA ALA A 986 4.67 -59.01 69.19
C ALA A 986 5.64 -58.94 68.00
N VAL A 987 6.79 -59.60 68.11
CA VAL A 987 7.73 -59.77 67.00
C VAL A 987 7.62 -61.19 66.48
N ALA A 988 7.09 -61.35 65.27
CA ALA A 988 7.03 -62.62 64.57
C ALA A 988 8.11 -62.67 63.49
N SER A 989 8.85 -63.77 63.45
CA SER A 989 9.75 -64.09 62.35
C SER A 989 9.35 -65.41 61.72
N ARG A 990 9.39 -65.48 60.39
CA ARG A 990 9.17 -66.73 59.65
C ARG A 990 10.48 -67.17 59.03
N ILE A 991 10.95 -68.36 59.38
CA ILE A 991 12.22 -68.95 58.92
C ILE A 991 11.90 -70.38 58.47
N ASP A 992 12.30 -70.74 57.25
CA ASP A 992 12.06 -72.08 56.66
C ASP A 992 10.58 -72.52 56.76
N GLY A 993 9.67 -71.57 56.53
CA GLY A 993 8.23 -71.81 56.60
C GLY A 993 7.64 -71.92 58.01
N ARG A 994 8.43 -71.87 59.09
CA ARG A 994 7.97 -71.88 60.50
C ARG A 994 7.91 -70.48 61.08
N THR A 995 6.84 -70.16 61.82
CA THR A 995 6.71 -68.86 62.52
C THR A 995 7.19 -68.97 63.96
N VAL A 996 8.17 -68.16 64.32
CA VAL A 996 8.64 -67.94 65.69
C VAL A 996 8.12 -66.59 66.17
N THR A 997 7.33 -66.58 67.23
CA THR A 997 6.84 -65.34 67.84
C THR A 997 7.56 -65.08 69.16
N VAL A 998 8.25 -63.96 69.24
CA VAL A 998 8.81 -63.41 70.47
C VAL A 998 7.85 -62.33 70.96
N ASN A 999 7.17 -62.59 72.07
CA ASN A 999 6.47 -61.54 72.79
C ASN A 999 7.51 -60.73 73.57
N GLY A 1000 7.70 -59.46 73.21
CA GLY A 1000 8.56 -58.59 73.99
C GLY A 1000 7.97 -58.39 75.40
N ASN A 1001 8.77 -58.60 76.43
CA ASN A 1001 8.43 -58.19 77.79
C ASN A 1001 9.14 -56.85 78.07
N SER A 1002 8.39 -55.83 78.52
CA SER A 1002 8.94 -54.56 78.99
C SER A 1002 9.59 -54.75 80.36
N ALA A 1003 10.92 -54.65 80.46
CA ALA A 1003 11.66 -54.68 81.73
C ALA A 1003 12.18 -53.28 82.10
N SER A 1004 11.48 -52.56 82.97
CA SER A 1004 11.92 -51.23 83.40
C SER A 1004 13.25 -51.31 84.15
N THR A 1005 14.21 -50.44 83.79
CA THR A 1005 15.44 -50.25 84.57
C THR A 1005 15.40 -48.88 85.24
N ALA A 1006 15.96 -48.77 86.45
CA ALA A 1006 15.84 -47.58 87.30
C ALA A 1006 16.55 -46.31 86.77
N PHE A 1007 17.18 -46.37 85.59
CA PHE A 1007 18.01 -45.30 85.03
C PHE A 1007 17.64 -44.88 83.59
N GLY A 1008 16.35 -44.86 83.25
CA GLY A 1008 15.88 -44.09 82.08
C GLY A 1008 16.12 -44.73 80.70
N ASP A 1009 15.76 -46.01 80.58
CA ASP A 1009 15.13 -46.68 79.42
C ASP A 1009 15.96 -47.33 78.26
N TYR A 1010 15.95 -48.68 78.35
CA TYR A 1010 16.01 -49.87 77.44
C TYR A 1010 17.09 -50.16 76.38
N GLN A 1011 17.51 -51.45 76.40
CA GLN A 1011 17.63 -52.34 75.23
C GLN A 1011 16.74 -53.59 75.43
N VAL A 1012 15.81 -53.87 74.49
CA VAL A 1012 15.49 -55.26 74.09
C VAL A 1012 16.01 -55.41 72.66
N ARG A 1013 17.10 -56.14 72.49
CA ARG A 1013 17.63 -56.51 71.18
C ARG A 1013 17.05 -57.87 70.82
N VAL A 1014 16.13 -57.91 69.86
CA VAL A 1014 15.70 -59.19 69.29
C VAL A 1014 16.68 -59.55 68.19
N ASN A 1015 17.65 -60.41 68.52
CA ASN A 1015 18.53 -61.00 67.51
C ASN A 1015 17.77 -62.15 66.84
N LEU A 1016 17.52 -61.99 65.54
CA LEU A 1016 16.83 -62.99 64.72
C LEU A 1016 17.86 -64.04 64.25
N GLN A 1017 18.47 -64.77 65.19
CA GLN A 1017 19.33 -65.91 64.84
C GLN A 1017 18.48 -67.18 64.68
N PRO A 1018 18.83 -68.09 63.76
CA PRO A 1018 18.24 -69.41 63.73
C PRO A 1018 18.74 -70.13 65.00
N PRO A 1019 17.98 -71.08 65.53
CA PRO A 1019 18.48 -71.93 66.61
C PRO A 1019 19.79 -72.60 66.16
N ALA A 1020 20.84 -72.56 66.98
CA ALA A 1020 22.05 -73.31 66.70
C ALA A 1020 21.70 -74.82 66.64
N GLY A 1021 21.76 -75.42 65.46
CA GLY A 1021 21.56 -76.86 65.25
C GLY A 1021 20.33 -77.29 64.45
N SER A 1022 19.89 -76.53 63.46
CA SER A 1022 18.98 -77.02 62.40
C SER A 1022 19.52 -76.71 61.02
#